data_AF-A0A7C5W3D4-F1
#
_entry.id   AF-A0A7C5W3D4-F1
#
_cell.length_a   1.000
_cell.length_b   1.000
_cell.length_c   1.000
_cell.angle_alpha   90.00
_cell.angle_beta   90.00
_cell.angle_gamma   90.00
#
_symmetry.space_group_name_H-M   'P 1'
#
loop_
_entity.id
_entity.type
_entity.pdbx_description
1 polymer ?
#
loop_
_entity_poly.entity_id
_entity_poly.type
_entity_poly.pdbx_seq_one_letter_code
_entity_poly.pdbx_strand_id
1 'polypeptide(L)'
;MRRAFLFQDYAASASRVISPQDIVPVGPVRWRIVWKENVAGRYLYSVKLPQGGAAHGEFSTAGIKETPLPPLASAGDVPLAFYRVSLPGTAALYSPDKGSWQVQPSAVLPDAHARREAWFIPLEWYAGWGSWNGPGIYDLRLAYIADLALLQTTAAPLPVVILSDSELDDHGTFRWGVSPLNSLNGGPLTNPYSLFLSAAAMSQVCARAAYVADRWGDFPSVSGITFSVTTLTGLAPSWHKRLADALGELGVIPRLPLTSSSRMAIHPRSTLLLASFEGPGEALQPQKPPQRDGGPAFSAVTGTASHGRRALGLARSTASDVPLEALFSGGLSLGDHRHIAVDVRMPDDAPAAGRIQFYIRDGDYGWYEFLSPELLLPGDWVTVTAPLDDVDAWTKHGRCPDYNPYTRQDVKEIGVRIFPNGTFQGTVLLDNLHCFTLADEIPYPLRIIDLKLSGDAFTVWDKVEYSFDIARPFSNPFDPEVVDVSADFVLPDGRIFTMPGFFHQDFVRSIGPDREEVLAPSGRPYWKIRFAPPVPGHYKATLTVSADRGREVARAELPSFTAAPDGGGRRGPVRVLSSGAFGFADGSAMYPVGMNLRSPSDSRDAPRDPGILPLVKLAELRKTYQYDDYFAAFEKTGLNWARVWMCSWWLALEWYRKWPGFRGAGYYNLANAWRLDHLLDEAARRNIFLQLELINHGQVSTRIDHEWEYHPYNYYEPEAYVPASRVTDKELVLLPHAEDFRRPAGFLKDPEDFFTDERARRLTRNRLRYTVARWGYSQHVFAWVLMSEVEFTGEYWKHGYDKGERSPKTAAWHREMAAYLKEIDPYKHIVSTHFSHPHRGQDVWALKELDFIQSNAYSTFPWFGGRGMDREQ
;
A
#
# COMPACT_ATOMS: atom_id res chain seq x y z
N MET A 1 -59.42 -9.20 -3.72
CA MET A 1 -60.43 -9.21 -4.81
C MET A 1 -60.47 -7.91 -5.64
N ARG A 2 -59.32 -7.32 -5.96
CA ARG A 2 -59.13 -6.36 -7.07
C ARG A 2 -57.80 -6.75 -7.71
N ARG A 3 -57.74 -6.88 -9.04
CA ARG A 3 -56.61 -7.40 -9.87
C ARG A 3 -56.62 -8.91 -10.18
N ALA A 4 -57.75 -9.40 -10.66
CA ALA A 4 -57.79 -10.50 -11.63
C ALA A 4 -58.77 -10.03 -12.73
N PHE A 5 -58.56 -10.42 -14.00
CA PHE A 5 -59.37 -10.04 -15.18
C PHE A 5 -58.96 -8.78 -15.99
N LEU A 6 -57.67 -8.58 -16.25
CA LEU A 6 -57.20 -7.83 -17.43
C LEU A 6 -56.28 -8.72 -18.26
N PHE A 7 -56.78 -9.84 -18.81
CA PHE A 7 -55.93 -10.76 -19.58
C PHE A 7 -56.58 -11.47 -20.77
N GLN A 8 -57.80 -11.13 -21.21
CA GLN A 8 -58.40 -11.81 -22.37
C GLN A 8 -58.46 -11.04 -23.69
N ASP A 9 -58.18 -9.73 -23.72
CA ASP A 9 -58.25 -8.97 -24.99
C ASP A 9 -56.90 -8.58 -25.62
N TYR A 10 -55.76 -9.02 -25.07
CA TYR A 10 -54.46 -8.84 -25.74
C TYR A 10 -54.08 -10.00 -26.68
N ALA A 11 -54.88 -11.08 -26.73
CA ALA A 11 -54.58 -12.27 -27.50
C ALA A 11 -55.12 -12.27 -28.95
N ALA A 12 -55.81 -11.21 -29.40
CA ALA A 12 -56.44 -11.19 -30.73
C ALA A 12 -55.87 -10.16 -31.73
N SER A 13 -54.83 -9.39 -31.40
CA SER A 13 -54.20 -8.49 -32.38
C SER A 13 -52.70 -8.28 -32.12
N ALA A 14 -51.88 -9.28 -32.42
CA ALA A 14 -50.43 -9.09 -32.54
C ALA A 14 -49.80 -10.11 -33.49
N SER A 15 -50.34 -10.23 -34.70
CA SER A 15 -49.58 -10.71 -35.86
C SER A 15 -49.13 -9.51 -36.68
N ARG A 16 -48.19 -8.72 -36.15
CA ARG A 16 -47.37 -7.82 -36.96
C ARG A 16 -46.02 -7.61 -36.30
N VAL A 17 -44.98 -8.05 -37.00
CA VAL A 17 -43.59 -7.68 -36.77
C VAL A 17 -43.52 -6.14 -36.85
N ILE A 18 -43.13 -5.50 -35.76
CA ILE A 18 -42.88 -4.06 -35.73
C ILE A 18 -41.38 -3.85 -36.00
N SER A 19 -41.07 -3.10 -37.04
CA SER A 19 -39.70 -2.71 -37.39
C SER A 19 -39.17 -1.65 -36.41
N PRO A 20 -37.86 -1.61 -36.08
CA PRO A 20 -37.26 -0.66 -35.13
C PRO A 20 -37.47 0.84 -35.44
N GLN A 21 -38.05 1.20 -36.59
CA GLN A 21 -38.27 2.59 -36.99
C GLN A 21 -39.67 3.15 -36.63
N ASP A 22 -40.58 2.34 -36.05
CA ASP A 22 -41.98 2.72 -35.80
C ASP A 22 -42.31 3.08 -34.33
N ILE A 23 -41.32 3.28 -33.45
CA ILE A 23 -41.56 3.66 -32.05
C ILE A 23 -41.69 5.19 -31.96
N VAL A 24 -42.93 5.70 -31.92
CA VAL A 24 -43.24 7.07 -31.49
C VAL A 24 -43.67 7.04 -30.01
N PRO A 25 -43.12 7.90 -29.13
CA PRO A 25 -43.41 7.84 -27.70
C PRO A 25 -44.87 8.18 -27.41
N VAL A 26 -45.59 7.26 -26.76
CA VAL A 26 -46.95 7.52 -26.24
C VAL A 26 -46.81 7.94 -24.77
N GLY A 27 -47.19 9.18 -24.46
CA GLY A 27 -47.24 9.70 -23.09
C GLY A 27 -48.24 8.93 -22.20
N PRO A 28 -48.23 9.15 -20.87
CA PRO A 28 -48.91 8.29 -19.91
C PRO A 28 -50.44 8.37 -20.04
N VAL A 29 -51.11 7.24 -20.31
CA VAL A 29 -52.58 7.15 -20.39
C VAL A 29 -53.13 6.51 -19.11
N ARG A 30 -54.01 7.22 -18.37
CA ARG A 30 -54.73 6.68 -17.21
C ARG A 30 -56.18 6.32 -17.57
N TRP A 31 -56.58 5.08 -17.28
CA TRP A 31 -57.94 4.57 -17.47
C TRP A 31 -58.73 4.57 -16.15
N ARG A 32 -60.04 4.88 -16.18
CA ARG A 32 -60.93 4.81 -15.01
C ARG A 32 -62.14 3.94 -15.32
N ILE A 33 -62.30 2.84 -14.58
CA ILE A 33 -63.39 1.87 -14.74
C ILE A 33 -64.26 1.86 -13.49
N VAL A 34 -65.58 1.88 -13.68
CA VAL A 34 -66.59 1.86 -12.62
C VAL A 34 -67.51 0.65 -12.80
N TRP A 35 -67.76 -0.09 -11.71
CA TRP A 35 -68.55 -1.32 -11.70
C TRP A 35 -69.75 -1.18 -10.78
N LYS A 36 -70.88 -1.82 -11.12
CA LYS A 36 -72.05 -1.92 -10.24
C LYS A 36 -72.61 -3.34 -10.32
N GLU A 37 -72.78 -3.96 -9.16
CA GLU A 37 -73.40 -5.27 -9.03
C GLU A 37 -74.91 -5.16 -9.30
N ASN A 38 -75.45 -6.11 -10.04
CA ASN A 38 -76.91 -6.25 -10.19
C ASN A 38 -77.38 -7.64 -9.76
N VAL A 39 -78.69 -7.76 -9.55
CA VAL A 39 -79.34 -8.92 -8.95
C VAL A 39 -79.01 -10.20 -9.73
N ALA A 40 -78.60 -11.24 -8.99
CA ALA A 40 -78.23 -12.57 -9.47
C ALA A 40 -76.87 -12.70 -10.18
N GLY A 41 -75.80 -12.13 -9.60
CA GLY A 41 -74.42 -12.51 -9.93
C GLY A 41 -73.91 -12.04 -11.29
N ARG A 42 -74.56 -11.02 -11.87
CA ARG A 42 -74.11 -10.35 -13.10
C ARG A 42 -73.62 -8.94 -12.78
N TYR A 43 -72.45 -8.61 -13.33
CA TYR A 43 -71.77 -7.35 -13.10
C TYR A 43 -71.77 -6.51 -14.37
N LEU A 44 -72.27 -5.29 -14.27
CA LEU A 44 -72.19 -4.29 -15.34
C LEU A 44 -70.99 -3.39 -15.11
N TYR A 45 -70.21 -3.18 -16.16
CA TYR A 45 -69.06 -2.29 -16.14
C TYR A 45 -69.19 -1.17 -17.16
N SER A 46 -68.59 -0.01 -16.83
CA SER A 46 -68.47 1.14 -17.71
C SER A 46 -67.01 1.59 -17.74
N VAL A 47 -66.43 1.61 -18.95
CA VAL A 47 -65.09 2.17 -19.20
C VAL A 47 -65.28 3.50 -19.93
N LYS A 48 -64.82 4.60 -19.34
CA LYS A 48 -64.76 5.89 -20.03
C LYS A 48 -63.45 5.97 -20.81
N LEU A 49 -63.55 6.02 -22.13
CA LEU A 49 -62.41 6.13 -23.03
C LEU A 49 -61.90 7.59 -23.05
N PRO A 50 -60.59 7.81 -23.26
CA PRO A 50 -59.99 9.15 -23.19
C PRO A 50 -60.58 10.18 -24.18
N GLN A 51 -61.19 9.73 -25.27
CA GLN A 51 -61.77 10.59 -26.32
C GLN A 51 -63.26 10.92 -26.10
N GLY A 52 -63.81 10.65 -24.90
CA GLY A 52 -65.16 11.08 -24.51
C GLY A 52 -66.28 10.05 -24.72
N GLY A 53 -65.99 8.87 -25.24
CA GLY A 53 -66.95 7.75 -25.34
C GLY A 53 -66.94 6.85 -24.10
N ALA A 54 -68.07 6.23 -23.77
CA ALA A 54 -68.14 5.19 -22.75
C ALA A 54 -68.51 3.85 -23.39
N ALA A 55 -67.75 2.80 -23.07
CA ALA A 55 -68.06 1.42 -23.43
C ALA A 55 -68.67 0.70 -22.23
N HIS A 56 -69.73 -0.09 -22.48
CA HIS A 56 -70.46 -0.82 -21.44
C HIS A 56 -70.48 -2.31 -21.76
N GLY A 57 -70.34 -3.15 -20.73
CA GLY A 57 -70.42 -4.60 -20.87
C GLY A 57 -70.97 -5.26 -19.59
N GLU A 58 -71.50 -6.47 -19.75
CA GLU A 58 -72.03 -7.29 -18.65
C GLU A 58 -71.31 -8.65 -18.64
N PHE A 59 -70.96 -9.15 -17.46
CA PHE A 59 -70.45 -10.52 -17.30
C PHE A 59 -71.12 -11.25 -16.14
N SER A 60 -71.22 -12.58 -16.25
CA SER A 60 -71.86 -13.48 -15.29
C SER A 60 -70.83 -14.41 -14.66
N THR A 61 -70.94 -14.69 -13.35
CA THR A 61 -70.09 -15.67 -12.68
C THR A 61 -70.62 -17.11 -12.79
N ALA A 62 -71.86 -17.30 -13.28
CA ALA A 62 -72.43 -18.63 -13.48
C ALA A 62 -71.73 -19.38 -14.62
N GLY A 63 -70.98 -20.43 -14.26
CA GLY A 63 -70.18 -21.25 -15.18
C GLY A 63 -68.67 -21.14 -14.97
N ILE A 64 -68.20 -20.21 -14.14
CA ILE A 64 -66.80 -20.19 -13.71
C ILE A 64 -66.65 -21.31 -12.67
N LYS A 65 -66.10 -22.46 -13.08
CA LYS A 65 -65.55 -23.40 -12.11
C LYS A 65 -64.43 -22.67 -11.38
N GLU A 66 -64.60 -22.43 -10.08
CA GLU A 66 -63.45 -22.26 -9.20
C GLU A 66 -62.58 -23.50 -9.42
N THR A 67 -61.51 -23.33 -10.19
CA THR A 67 -60.43 -24.30 -10.19
C THR A 67 -59.70 -23.96 -8.89
N PRO A 68 -59.74 -24.81 -7.86
CA PRO A 68 -58.91 -24.58 -6.70
C PRO A 68 -57.48 -24.49 -7.22
N LEU A 69 -56.77 -23.43 -6.85
CA LEU A 69 -55.32 -23.42 -7.04
C LEU A 69 -54.79 -24.74 -6.47
N PRO A 70 -53.87 -25.44 -7.15
CA PRO A 70 -53.21 -26.57 -6.51
C PRO A 70 -52.64 -26.05 -5.18
N PRO A 71 -52.78 -26.79 -4.06
CA PRO A 71 -52.16 -26.38 -2.83
C PRO A 71 -50.67 -26.18 -3.12
N LEU A 72 -50.14 -25.01 -2.79
CA LEU A 72 -48.69 -24.82 -2.71
C LEU A 72 -48.20 -25.95 -1.79
N ALA A 73 -47.48 -26.90 -2.37
CA ALA A 73 -46.91 -28.00 -1.62
C ALA A 73 -46.15 -27.43 -0.42
N SER A 74 -46.24 -28.13 0.71
CA SER A 74 -45.46 -27.88 1.92
C SER A 74 -44.08 -27.29 1.60
N ALA A 75 -43.74 -26.18 2.26
CA ALA A 75 -42.46 -25.48 2.20
C ALA A 75 -41.30 -26.38 1.70
N GLY A 76 -40.96 -26.26 0.41
CA GLY A 76 -39.97 -27.13 -0.23
C GLY A 76 -39.70 -26.77 -1.69
N ASP A 77 -40.75 -26.52 -2.49
CA ASP A 77 -40.61 -26.24 -3.93
C ASP A 77 -41.38 -24.98 -4.34
N VAL A 78 -40.74 -23.82 -4.22
CA VAL A 78 -41.09 -22.64 -5.01
C VAL A 78 -40.59 -22.91 -6.44
N PRO A 79 -41.37 -22.68 -7.52
CA PRO A 79 -40.85 -22.81 -8.88
C PRO A 79 -39.55 -21.99 -9.00
N LEU A 80 -38.56 -22.51 -9.74
CA LEU A 80 -37.22 -21.95 -10.03
C LEU A 80 -37.13 -20.46 -10.44
N ALA A 81 -38.25 -19.73 -10.48
CA ALA A 81 -38.41 -18.41 -11.09
C ALA A 81 -38.51 -17.22 -10.12
N PHE A 82 -38.29 -17.40 -8.82
CA PHE A 82 -38.24 -16.29 -7.85
C PHE A 82 -37.35 -16.67 -6.66
N TYR A 83 -36.18 -16.03 -6.51
CA TYR A 83 -35.31 -16.27 -5.35
C TYR A 83 -34.54 -15.01 -4.94
N ARG A 84 -34.05 -15.03 -3.69
CA ARG A 84 -33.17 -14.00 -3.17
C ARG A 84 -31.75 -14.26 -3.66
N VAL A 85 -31.10 -13.21 -4.17
CA VAL A 85 -29.70 -13.26 -4.55
C VAL A 85 -28.86 -12.49 -3.55
N SER A 86 -27.64 -13.00 -3.34
CA SER A 86 -26.64 -12.40 -2.48
C SER A 86 -25.74 -11.48 -3.32
N LEU A 87 -25.85 -10.18 -3.12
CA LEU A 87 -25.07 -9.14 -3.80
C LEU A 87 -23.91 -8.66 -2.91
N PRO A 88 -22.88 -8.01 -3.46
CA PRO A 88 -21.89 -7.29 -2.66
C PRO A 88 -22.54 -6.32 -1.67
N GLY A 89 -22.01 -6.27 -0.44
CA GLY A 89 -22.55 -5.44 0.65
C GLY A 89 -22.38 -3.94 0.44
N THR A 90 -21.40 -3.52 -0.38
CA THR A 90 -21.19 -2.14 -0.79
C THR A 90 -22.02 -1.79 -2.04
N ALA A 91 -22.75 -0.68 -1.99
CA ALA A 91 -23.51 -0.17 -3.11
C ALA A 91 -23.61 1.36 -3.09
N ALA A 92 -23.53 1.96 -4.28
CA ALA A 92 -23.79 3.38 -4.49
C ALA A 92 -25.30 3.61 -4.68
N LEU A 93 -25.90 4.52 -3.93
CA LEU A 93 -27.26 5.02 -4.10
C LEU A 93 -27.22 6.29 -4.96
N TYR A 94 -28.03 6.34 -6.02
CA TYR A 94 -28.18 7.57 -6.78
C TYR A 94 -28.98 8.62 -5.99
N SER A 95 -28.44 9.84 -5.87
CA SER A 95 -29.11 10.99 -5.25
C SER A 95 -29.69 11.89 -6.34
N PRO A 96 -31.03 11.94 -6.52
CA PRO A 96 -31.66 12.76 -7.54
C PRO A 96 -31.37 14.26 -7.33
N ASP A 97 -31.40 14.72 -6.09
CA ASP A 97 -31.17 16.14 -5.74
C ASP A 97 -29.76 16.63 -6.09
N LYS A 98 -28.76 15.75 -5.99
CA LYS A 98 -27.36 16.06 -6.30
C LYS A 98 -26.96 15.69 -7.73
N GLY A 99 -27.80 14.97 -8.46
CA GLY A 99 -27.46 14.42 -9.78
C GLY A 99 -26.23 13.51 -9.76
N SER A 100 -25.99 12.79 -8.66
CA SER A 100 -24.76 12.00 -8.48
C SER A 100 -24.97 10.76 -7.63
N TRP A 101 -24.11 9.76 -7.84
CA TRP A 101 -24.05 8.56 -7.01
C TRP A 101 -23.38 8.87 -5.67
N GLN A 102 -23.94 8.32 -4.59
CA GLN A 102 -23.53 8.52 -3.20
C GLN A 102 -23.38 7.16 -2.53
N VAL A 103 -22.54 7.03 -1.51
CA VAL A 103 -22.46 5.76 -0.75
C VAL A 103 -23.48 5.70 0.35
N GLN A 104 -24.16 4.56 0.49
CA GLN A 104 -25.05 4.32 1.61
C GLN A 104 -24.25 4.12 2.90
N PRO A 105 -24.48 4.91 3.97
CA PRO A 105 -23.71 4.80 5.22
C PRO A 105 -23.80 3.43 5.91
N SER A 106 -24.87 2.67 5.70
CA SER A 106 -25.04 1.29 6.21
C SER A 106 -24.25 0.24 5.42
N ALA A 107 -23.60 0.64 4.31
CA ALA A 107 -22.82 -0.23 3.43
C ALA A 107 -21.33 -0.29 3.82
N VAL A 108 -20.92 0.42 4.87
CA VAL A 108 -19.60 0.25 5.49
C VAL A 108 -19.67 -0.92 6.46
N LEU A 109 -19.84 -2.12 5.93
CA LEU A 109 -19.50 -3.30 6.70
C LEU A 109 -17.95 -3.37 6.74
N PRO A 110 -17.32 -3.64 7.90
CA PRO A 110 -15.86 -3.64 8.05
C PRO A 110 -15.11 -4.68 7.19
N ASP A 111 -15.85 -5.44 6.38
CA ASP A 111 -15.42 -6.65 5.70
C ASP A 111 -15.88 -6.60 4.23
N ALA A 112 -14.93 -6.74 3.30
CA ALA A 112 -15.16 -6.82 1.86
C ALA A 112 -16.06 -8.01 1.46
N HIS A 113 -16.27 -8.98 2.35
CA HIS A 113 -17.11 -10.17 2.13
C HIS A 113 -18.57 -10.01 2.56
N ALA A 114 -18.95 -8.89 3.17
CA ALA A 114 -20.32 -8.69 3.57
C ALA A 114 -21.27 -8.69 2.36
N ARG A 115 -22.47 -9.27 2.52
CA ARG A 115 -23.44 -9.45 1.44
C ARG A 115 -24.80 -8.81 1.77
N ARG A 116 -25.48 -8.28 0.76
CA ARG A 116 -26.87 -7.79 0.85
C ARG A 116 -27.80 -8.68 0.01
N GLU A 117 -29.06 -8.80 0.41
CA GLU A 117 -30.06 -9.55 -0.35
C GLU A 117 -30.79 -8.66 -1.36
N ALA A 118 -31.17 -9.21 -2.50
CA ALA A 118 -32.04 -8.58 -3.49
C ALA A 118 -33.00 -9.61 -4.11
N TRP A 119 -34.14 -9.15 -4.62
CA TRP A 119 -35.07 -9.98 -5.39
C TRP A 119 -34.54 -10.17 -6.82
N PHE A 120 -34.33 -11.40 -7.25
CA PHE A 120 -34.08 -11.72 -8.65
C PHE A 120 -35.33 -12.29 -9.30
N ILE A 121 -35.84 -11.59 -10.31
CA ILE A 121 -37.05 -11.97 -11.05
C ILE A 121 -36.68 -12.06 -12.53
N PRO A 122 -36.44 -13.27 -13.06
CA PRO A 122 -36.14 -13.48 -14.46
C PRO A 122 -37.44 -13.31 -15.25
N LEU A 123 -37.66 -12.12 -15.80
CA LEU A 123 -38.86 -11.81 -16.58
C LEU A 123 -38.77 -12.30 -18.02
N GLU A 124 -37.56 -12.49 -18.53
CA GLU A 124 -37.25 -12.91 -19.89
C GLU A 124 -36.05 -13.84 -19.87
N TRP A 125 -35.98 -14.79 -20.82
CA TRP A 125 -34.83 -15.67 -21.02
C TRP A 125 -34.84 -16.28 -22.44
N TYR A 126 -33.87 -17.17 -22.73
CA TYR A 126 -33.74 -17.88 -24.00
C TYR A 126 -35.03 -18.59 -24.42
N ALA A 127 -35.56 -18.21 -25.59
CA ALA A 127 -36.81 -18.74 -26.15
C ALA A 127 -36.77 -20.25 -26.43
N GLY A 128 -35.58 -20.83 -26.59
CA GLY A 128 -35.42 -22.28 -26.74
C GLY A 128 -35.69 -23.07 -25.45
N TRP A 129 -35.87 -22.39 -24.31
CA TRP A 129 -36.26 -23.02 -23.06
C TRP A 129 -37.77 -22.90 -22.84
N GLY A 130 -38.45 -24.04 -22.77
CA GLY A 130 -39.82 -24.16 -22.28
C GLY A 130 -40.76 -23.03 -22.74
N SER A 131 -41.16 -22.19 -21.78
CA SER A 131 -42.25 -21.24 -21.93
C SER A 131 -41.81 -19.77 -22.05
N TRP A 132 -40.50 -19.53 -22.26
CA TRP A 132 -39.88 -18.22 -22.40
C TRP A 132 -40.06 -17.67 -23.82
N ASN A 133 -40.26 -16.35 -23.95
CA ASN A 133 -40.60 -15.73 -25.24
C ASN A 133 -39.43 -14.99 -25.91
N GLY A 134 -38.22 -15.05 -25.33
CA GLY A 134 -37.05 -14.35 -25.85
C GLY A 134 -36.92 -12.90 -25.35
N PRO A 135 -35.91 -12.17 -25.87
CA PRO A 135 -35.55 -10.85 -25.36
C PRO A 135 -36.60 -9.78 -25.66
N GLY A 136 -36.84 -8.91 -24.70
CA GLY A 136 -37.84 -7.84 -24.73
C GLY A 136 -39.28 -8.30 -24.49
N ILE A 137 -39.54 -9.61 -24.31
CA ILE A 137 -40.90 -10.16 -24.13
C ILE A 137 -41.02 -10.84 -22.76
N TYR A 138 -41.57 -10.11 -21.80
CA TYR A 138 -41.69 -10.59 -20.42
C TYR A 138 -42.74 -11.70 -20.25
N ASP A 139 -42.40 -12.77 -19.52
CA ASP A 139 -43.32 -13.84 -19.14
C ASP A 139 -44.29 -13.34 -18.04
N LEU A 140 -45.52 -13.08 -18.47
CA LEU A 140 -46.56 -12.52 -17.60
C LEU A 140 -47.05 -13.52 -16.54
N ARG A 141 -46.82 -14.83 -16.72
CA ARG A 141 -47.10 -15.83 -15.66
C ARG A 141 -46.08 -15.70 -14.54
N LEU A 142 -44.80 -15.55 -14.87
CA LEU A 142 -43.75 -15.33 -13.86
C LEU A 142 -43.95 -14.00 -13.14
N ALA A 143 -44.33 -12.96 -13.87
CA ALA A 143 -44.69 -11.68 -13.26
C ALA A 143 -45.88 -11.82 -12.27
N TYR A 144 -46.88 -12.64 -12.60
CA TYR A 144 -48.00 -12.92 -11.69
C TYR A 144 -47.60 -13.76 -10.47
N ILE A 145 -46.72 -14.76 -10.64
CA ILE A 145 -46.17 -15.52 -9.51
C ILE A 145 -45.40 -14.59 -8.56
N ALA A 146 -44.60 -13.68 -9.10
CA ALA A 146 -43.90 -12.67 -8.33
C ALA A 146 -44.88 -11.72 -7.60
N ASP A 147 -46.00 -11.33 -8.22
CA ASP A 147 -47.03 -10.52 -7.53
C ASP A 147 -47.52 -11.22 -6.26
N LEU A 148 -47.85 -12.53 -6.34
CA LEU A 148 -48.32 -13.30 -5.21
C LEU A 148 -47.24 -13.44 -4.13
N ALA A 149 -46.01 -13.73 -4.53
CA ALA A 149 -44.89 -13.88 -3.61
C ALA A 149 -44.57 -12.57 -2.87
N LEU A 150 -44.51 -11.44 -3.58
CA LEU A 150 -44.22 -10.14 -3.00
C LEU A 150 -45.36 -9.62 -2.12
N LEU A 151 -46.63 -9.98 -2.37
CA LEU A 151 -47.76 -9.64 -1.49
C LEU A 151 -47.82 -10.49 -0.22
N GLN A 152 -47.34 -11.72 -0.27
CA GLN A 152 -47.42 -12.68 0.84
C GLN A 152 -46.17 -12.73 1.71
N THR A 153 -45.05 -12.18 1.24
CA THR A 153 -43.78 -12.24 1.96
C THR A 153 -43.80 -11.39 3.23
N THR A 154 -43.22 -11.93 4.32
CA THR A 154 -42.96 -11.23 5.59
C THR A 154 -41.52 -10.71 5.70
N ALA A 155 -40.75 -10.84 4.61
CA ALA A 155 -39.37 -10.39 4.53
C ALA A 155 -39.24 -8.88 4.72
N ALA A 156 -38.05 -8.44 5.17
CA ALA A 156 -37.70 -7.03 5.05
C ALA A 156 -37.76 -6.59 3.57
N PRO A 157 -38.13 -5.32 3.28
CA PRO A 157 -38.21 -4.84 1.90
C PRO A 157 -36.84 -4.90 1.19
N LEU A 158 -36.77 -5.56 0.03
CA LEU A 158 -35.52 -5.73 -0.74
C LEU A 158 -35.60 -5.06 -2.12
N PRO A 159 -34.45 -4.62 -2.69
CA PRO A 159 -34.44 -4.08 -4.04
C PRO A 159 -34.60 -5.20 -5.07
N VAL A 160 -35.16 -4.88 -6.25
CA VAL A 160 -35.25 -5.81 -7.38
C VAL A 160 -34.06 -5.64 -8.31
N VAL A 161 -33.41 -6.74 -8.69
CA VAL A 161 -32.30 -6.74 -9.64
C VAL A 161 -32.81 -6.44 -11.06
N ILE A 162 -32.30 -5.37 -11.66
CA ILE A 162 -32.59 -5.01 -13.06
C ILE A 162 -31.54 -5.58 -14.03
N LEU A 163 -30.31 -5.76 -13.57
CA LEU A 163 -29.26 -6.51 -14.24
C LEU A 163 -28.19 -6.92 -13.22
N SER A 164 -27.60 -8.11 -13.35
CA SER A 164 -26.46 -8.55 -12.53
C SER A 164 -25.38 -9.27 -13.34
N ASP A 165 -24.17 -9.38 -12.77
CA ASP A 165 -23.04 -10.13 -13.37
C ASP A 165 -23.44 -11.55 -13.80
N SER A 166 -24.34 -12.21 -13.06
CA SER A 166 -24.85 -13.54 -13.41
C SER A 166 -25.48 -13.64 -14.81
N GLU A 167 -26.06 -12.55 -15.33
CA GLU A 167 -26.68 -12.51 -16.66
C GLU A 167 -25.63 -12.25 -17.78
N LEU A 168 -24.39 -11.97 -17.39
CA LEU A 168 -23.23 -11.60 -18.21
C LEU A 168 -22.09 -12.64 -18.11
N ASP A 169 -22.11 -13.52 -17.11
CA ASP A 169 -21.10 -14.56 -16.89
C ASP A 169 -21.48 -15.90 -17.55
N ASP A 170 -20.49 -16.74 -17.87
CA ASP A 170 -20.73 -18.07 -18.48
C ASP A 170 -21.05 -19.20 -17.48
N HIS A 171 -21.33 -18.85 -16.21
CA HIS A 171 -21.56 -19.83 -15.13
C HIS A 171 -23.03 -19.89 -14.69
N GLY A 172 -23.49 -21.10 -14.34
CA GLY A 172 -24.82 -21.35 -13.79
C GLY A 172 -25.94 -21.54 -14.84
N THR A 173 -27.18 -21.54 -14.35
CA THR A 173 -28.39 -21.73 -15.19
C THR A 173 -28.63 -20.50 -16.06
N PHE A 174 -28.45 -19.29 -15.54
CA PHE A 174 -28.72 -18.05 -16.27
C PHE A 174 -27.46 -17.47 -16.94
N ARG A 175 -26.67 -18.32 -17.60
CA ARG A 175 -25.37 -17.96 -18.21
C ARG A 175 -25.49 -17.12 -19.49
N TRP A 176 -24.43 -16.38 -19.82
CA TRP A 176 -24.31 -15.48 -20.97
C TRP A 176 -24.71 -16.08 -22.31
N GLY A 177 -24.28 -17.32 -22.62
CA GLY A 177 -24.64 -17.98 -23.89
C GLY A 177 -26.14 -18.10 -24.16
N VAL A 178 -26.98 -18.09 -23.12
CA VAL A 178 -28.45 -18.14 -23.21
C VAL A 178 -29.11 -16.85 -22.67
N SER A 179 -28.32 -15.78 -22.49
CA SER A 179 -28.81 -14.49 -22.01
C SER A 179 -29.70 -13.80 -23.06
N PRO A 180 -30.80 -13.14 -22.65
CA PRO A 180 -31.58 -12.23 -23.49
C PRO A 180 -30.74 -11.10 -24.09
N LEU A 181 -29.67 -10.69 -23.41
CA LEU A 181 -28.80 -9.64 -23.92
C LEU A 181 -27.91 -10.11 -25.07
N ASN A 182 -27.67 -11.43 -25.18
CA ASN A 182 -26.77 -11.99 -26.19
C ASN A 182 -27.39 -11.96 -27.59
N SER A 183 -26.65 -11.44 -28.58
CA SER A 183 -27.09 -11.31 -29.96
C SER A 183 -27.42 -12.64 -30.64
N LEU A 184 -26.80 -13.75 -30.20
CA LEU A 184 -27.17 -15.09 -30.67
C LEU A 184 -28.62 -15.45 -30.34
N ASN A 185 -29.20 -14.80 -29.33
CA ASN A 185 -30.56 -15.02 -28.84
C ASN A 185 -31.52 -13.88 -29.23
N GLY A 186 -31.08 -12.94 -30.09
CA GLY A 186 -31.85 -11.76 -30.50
C GLY A 186 -31.61 -10.52 -29.62
N GLY A 187 -30.65 -10.56 -28.71
CA GLY A 187 -30.24 -9.44 -27.87
C GLY A 187 -29.32 -8.42 -28.55
N PRO A 188 -29.05 -7.27 -27.92
CA PRO A 188 -28.27 -6.18 -28.51
C PRO A 188 -26.75 -6.31 -28.31
N LEU A 189 -26.27 -7.32 -27.57
CA LEU A 189 -24.88 -7.44 -27.16
C LEU A 189 -24.23 -8.68 -27.79
N THR A 190 -23.16 -8.50 -28.55
CA THR A 190 -22.35 -9.63 -29.08
C THR A 190 -21.46 -10.25 -28.01
N ASN A 191 -21.15 -9.48 -26.96
CA ASN A 191 -20.39 -9.91 -25.80
C ASN A 191 -20.90 -9.17 -24.54
N PRO A 192 -20.76 -9.73 -23.33
CA PRO A 192 -21.35 -9.17 -22.12
C PRO A 192 -20.73 -7.81 -21.73
N TYR A 193 -19.45 -7.62 -22.05
CA TYR A 193 -18.67 -6.45 -21.70
C TYR A 193 -19.00 -5.20 -22.53
N SER A 194 -19.66 -5.37 -23.69
CA SER A 194 -20.17 -4.26 -24.53
C SER A 194 -21.42 -3.56 -23.95
N LEU A 195 -21.93 -4.01 -22.80
CA LEU A 195 -23.03 -3.39 -22.06
C LEU A 195 -22.84 -1.88 -21.89
N PHE A 196 -21.62 -1.46 -21.51
CA PHE A 196 -21.32 -0.06 -21.19
C PHE A 196 -21.23 0.86 -22.44
N LEU A 197 -21.22 0.27 -23.64
CA LEU A 197 -21.17 0.95 -24.93
C LEU A 197 -22.51 0.93 -25.67
N SER A 198 -23.31 -0.12 -25.49
CA SER A 198 -24.53 -0.34 -26.28
C SER A 198 -25.72 0.51 -25.80
N ALA A 199 -26.13 1.46 -26.63
CA ALA A 199 -27.37 2.22 -26.41
C ALA A 199 -28.62 1.31 -26.42
N ALA A 200 -28.61 0.25 -27.24
CA ALA A 200 -29.69 -0.71 -27.30
C ALA A 200 -29.79 -1.55 -26.01
N ALA A 201 -28.65 -1.95 -25.43
CA ALA A 201 -28.66 -2.62 -24.12
C ALA A 201 -29.09 -1.66 -23.00
N MET A 202 -28.65 -0.41 -23.01
CA MET A 202 -29.15 0.62 -22.10
C MET A 202 -30.68 0.74 -22.17
N SER A 203 -31.23 0.76 -23.39
CA SER A 203 -32.69 0.81 -23.60
C SER A 203 -33.40 -0.41 -23.01
N GLN A 204 -32.83 -1.62 -23.14
CA GLN A 204 -33.41 -2.83 -22.56
C GLN A 204 -33.36 -2.83 -21.02
N VAL A 205 -32.23 -2.41 -20.44
CA VAL A 205 -32.11 -2.25 -18.98
C VAL A 205 -33.11 -1.22 -18.46
N CYS A 206 -33.28 -0.09 -19.16
CA CYS A 206 -34.26 0.93 -18.81
C CYS A 206 -35.71 0.42 -18.93
N ALA A 207 -36.02 -0.34 -19.98
CA ALA A 207 -37.35 -0.94 -20.16
C ALA A 207 -37.69 -1.91 -19.02
N ARG A 208 -36.74 -2.74 -18.60
CA ARG A 208 -36.92 -3.66 -17.47
C ARG A 208 -37.12 -2.89 -16.16
N ALA A 209 -36.31 -1.88 -15.90
CA ALA A 209 -36.45 -1.04 -14.72
C ALA A 209 -37.81 -0.31 -14.68
N ALA A 210 -38.28 0.22 -15.82
CA ALA A 210 -39.59 0.85 -15.93
C ALA A 210 -40.73 -0.13 -15.64
N TYR A 211 -40.67 -1.34 -16.22
CA TYR A 211 -41.67 -2.38 -15.96
C TYR A 211 -41.71 -2.80 -14.49
N VAL A 212 -40.54 -3.00 -13.87
CA VAL A 212 -40.41 -3.31 -12.43
C VAL A 212 -41.04 -2.20 -11.59
N ALA A 213 -40.75 -0.94 -11.89
CA ALA A 213 -41.27 0.21 -11.17
C ALA A 213 -42.80 0.36 -11.32
N ASP A 214 -43.34 0.19 -12.53
CA ASP A 214 -44.78 0.29 -12.78
C ASP A 214 -45.58 -0.87 -12.15
N ARG A 215 -45.01 -2.08 -12.11
CA ARG A 215 -45.71 -3.26 -11.59
C ARG A 215 -45.60 -3.41 -10.07
N TRP A 216 -44.38 -3.26 -9.54
CA TRP A 216 -44.06 -3.59 -8.15
C TRP A 216 -43.61 -2.39 -7.31
N GLY A 217 -43.50 -1.19 -7.88
CA GLY A 217 -43.00 -0.01 -7.16
C GLY A 217 -43.80 0.39 -5.91
N ASP A 218 -45.10 0.05 -5.87
CA ASP A 218 -45.98 0.33 -4.73
C ASP A 218 -46.05 -0.84 -3.71
N PHE A 219 -45.29 -1.92 -3.91
CA PHE A 219 -45.36 -3.10 -3.04
C PHE A 219 -44.49 -2.86 -1.79
N PRO A 220 -45.02 -3.06 -0.56
CA PRO A 220 -44.25 -2.84 0.66
C PRO A 220 -42.97 -3.68 0.78
N SER A 221 -42.90 -4.82 0.08
CA SER A 221 -41.75 -5.74 0.07
C SER A 221 -40.65 -5.36 -0.92
N VAL A 222 -40.83 -4.28 -1.70
CA VAL A 222 -39.85 -3.75 -2.65
C VAL A 222 -39.30 -2.43 -2.14
N SER A 223 -37.99 -2.36 -1.88
CA SER A 223 -37.32 -1.15 -1.38
C SER A 223 -36.64 -0.31 -2.46
N GLY A 224 -36.56 -0.80 -3.70
CA GLY A 224 -35.87 -0.10 -4.79
C GLY A 224 -35.56 -1.00 -5.97
N ILE A 225 -34.69 -0.52 -6.85
CA ILE A 225 -34.06 -1.28 -7.93
C ILE A 225 -32.54 -1.29 -7.78
N THR A 226 -31.89 -2.34 -8.25
CA THR A 226 -30.43 -2.45 -8.20
C THR A 226 -29.83 -2.92 -9.52
N PHE A 227 -28.84 -2.18 -9.99
CA PHE A 227 -27.92 -2.58 -11.04
C PHE A 227 -26.69 -3.21 -10.38
N SER A 228 -26.47 -4.51 -10.58
CA SER A 228 -25.42 -5.25 -9.88
C SER A 228 -24.41 -5.86 -10.84
N VAL A 229 -23.98 -5.08 -11.83
CA VAL A 229 -22.81 -5.41 -12.65
C VAL A 229 -21.59 -4.77 -11.97
N THR A 230 -20.63 -5.58 -11.56
CA THR A 230 -19.49 -5.13 -10.75
C THR A 230 -18.24 -4.81 -11.57
N THR A 231 -18.28 -5.07 -12.88
CA THR A 231 -17.18 -4.78 -13.82
C THR A 231 -16.66 -3.35 -13.66
N LEU A 232 -15.35 -3.23 -13.52
CA LEU A 232 -14.63 -1.96 -13.42
C LEU A 232 -14.20 -1.54 -14.83
N THR A 233 -14.81 -0.47 -15.37
CA THR A 233 -14.44 0.13 -16.66
C THR A 233 -14.52 1.65 -16.58
N GLY A 234 -13.63 2.38 -17.24
CA GLY A 234 -13.63 3.85 -17.32
C GLY A 234 -14.88 4.42 -17.98
N LEU A 235 -15.66 3.59 -18.67
CA LEU A 235 -16.97 3.94 -19.22
C LEU A 235 -18.07 3.90 -18.16
N ALA A 236 -17.91 3.13 -17.08
CA ALA A 236 -18.91 2.91 -16.06
C ALA A 236 -19.41 4.21 -15.42
N PRO A 237 -18.57 5.20 -15.04
CA PRO A 237 -19.07 6.47 -14.50
C PRO A 237 -20.04 7.17 -15.46
N SER A 238 -19.67 7.28 -16.74
CA SER A 238 -20.51 7.93 -17.77
C SER A 238 -21.78 7.15 -18.05
N TRP A 239 -21.71 5.82 -18.05
CA TRP A 239 -22.84 4.94 -18.30
C TRP A 239 -23.83 4.98 -17.13
N HIS A 240 -23.34 4.93 -15.89
CA HIS A 240 -24.18 5.04 -14.69
C HIS A 240 -24.87 6.39 -14.61
N LYS A 241 -24.22 7.47 -15.04
CA LYS A 241 -24.87 8.77 -15.20
C LYS A 241 -26.00 8.71 -16.22
N ARG A 242 -25.73 8.21 -17.44
CA ARG A 242 -26.77 8.06 -18.49
C ARG A 242 -27.93 7.17 -18.05
N LEU A 243 -27.66 6.07 -17.35
CA LEU A 243 -28.69 5.19 -16.79
C LEU A 243 -29.57 5.97 -15.82
N ALA A 244 -28.97 6.71 -14.88
CA ALA A 244 -29.71 7.46 -13.90
C ALA A 244 -30.54 8.59 -14.54
N ASP A 245 -29.98 9.31 -15.52
CA ASP A 245 -30.70 10.34 -16.27
C ASP A 245 -31.90 9.74 -17.02
N ALA A 246 -31.71 8.64 -17.75
CA ALA A 246 -32.78 7.96 -18.49
C ALA A 246 -33.88 7.42 -17.58
N LEU A 247 -33.53 6.80 -16.44
CA LEU A 247 -34.51 6.33 -15.46
C LEU A 247 -35.22 7.48 -14.73
N GLY A 248 -34.55 8.64 -14.59
CA GLY A 248 -35.15 9.88 -14.11
C GLY A 248 -36.23 10.39 -15.07
N GLU A 249 -35.91 10.47 -16.36
CA GLU A 249 -36.85 10.87 -17.42
C GLU A 249 -38.06 9.93 -17.53
N LEU A 250 -37.85 8.62 -17.35
CA LEU A 250 -38.93 7.63 -17.31
C LEU A 250 -39.78 7.68 -16.03
N GLY A 251 -39.42 8.52 -15.05
CA GLY A 251 -40.14 8.64 -13.79
C GLY A 251 -39.99 7.43 -12.86
N VAL A 252 -38.94 6.63 -13.05
CA VAL A 252 -38.62 5.44 -12.25
C VAL A 252 -38.00 5.83 -10.91
N ILE A 253 -36.96 6.67 -10.95
CA ILE A 253 -36.18 7.07 -9.77
C ILE A 253 -37.03 7.75 -8.68
N PRO A 254 -38.01 8.62 -9.01
CA PRO A 254 -38.89 9.20 -8.00
C PRO A 254 -39.79 8.18 -7.27
N ARG A 255 -39.96 6.97 -7.81
CA ARG A 255 -40.79 5.90 -7.22
C ARG A 255 -39.95 4.87 -6.48
N LEU A 256 -38.81 4.49 -7.06
CA LEU A 256 -37.92 3.48 -6.51
C LEU A 256 -36.48 3.99 -6.45
N PRO A 257 -35.83 3.97 -5.27
CA PRO A 257 -34.40 4.23 -5.15
C PRO A 257 -33.57 3.33 -6.07
N LEU A 258 -32.60 3.91 -6.78
CA LEU A 258 -31.67 3.20 -7.65
C LEU A 258 -30.33 2.99 -6.93
N THR A 259 -29.90 1.73 -6.82
CA THR A 259 -28.58 1.38 -6.30
C THR A 259 -27.71 0.70 -7.36
N SER A 260 -26.39 0.87 -7.28
CA SER A 260 -25.41 0.18 -8.12
C SER A 260 -24.36 -0.54 -7.26
N SER A 261 -24.04 -1.78 -7.62
CA SER A 261 -22.92 -2.53 -7.02
C SER A 261 -21.57 -2.23 -7.72
N SER A 262 -21.55 -1.43 -8.80
CA SER A 262 -20.30 -1.04 -9.47
C SER A 262 -19.56 0.01 -8.65
N ARG A 263 -18.31 -0.27 -8.28
CA ARG A 263 -17.45 0.69 -7.55
C ARG A 263 -17.12 1.92 -8.40
N MET A 264 -17.15 1.80 -9.73
CA MET A 264 -16.93 2.93 -10.65
C MET A 264 -18.21 3.73 -10.96
N ALA A 265 -19.33 3.45 -10.30
CA ALA A 265 -20.47 4.37 -10.32
C ALA A 265 -20.14 5.71 -9.62
N ILE A 266 -19.12 5.70 -8.74
CA ILE A 266 -18.69 6.84 -7.92
C ILE A 266 -17.50 7.52 -8.61
N HIS A 267 -17.50 8.86 -8.63
CA HIS A 267 -16.39 9.62 -9.18
C HIS A 267 -15.13 9.49 -8.30
N PRO A 268 -13.92 9.45 -8.89
CA PRO A 268 -12.68 9.46 -8.13
C PRO A 268 -12.53 10.78 -7.36
N ARG A 269 -12.03 10.73 -6.12
CA ARG A 269 -11.65 11.94 -5.35
C ARG A 269 -10.32 12.51 -5.80
N SER A 270 -9.43 11.66 -6.28
CA SER A 270 -8.07 12.00 -6.69
C SER A 270 -7.65 11.09 -7.83
N THR A 271 -6.94 11.67 -8.79
CA THR A 271 -6.39 10.99 -9.95
C THR A 271 -4.98 11.50 -10.21
N LEU A 272 -4.04 10.59 -10.45
CA LEU A 272 -2.68 10.89 -10.89
C LEU A 272 -2.48 10.26 -12.26
N LEU A 273 -2.38 11.09 -13.30
CA LEU A 273 -2.05 10.64 -14.64
C LEU A 273 -0.56 10.30 -14.69
N LEU A 274 -0.24 9.06 -15.06
CA LEU A 274 1.14 8.58 -15.17
C LEU A 274 1.64 8.67 -16.62
N ALA A 275 0.80 8.31 -17.59
CA ALA A 275 1.09 8.46 -19.01
C ALA A 275 -0.20 8.61 -19.84
N SER A 276 -0.18 9.57 -20.78
CA SER A 276 -1.25 9.85 -21.75
C SER A 276 -0.82 9.65 -23.21
N PHE A 277 0.47 9.40 -23.44
CA PHE A 277 1.10 9.21 -24.75
C PHE A 277 0.93 10.36 -25.77
N GLU A 278 0.60 11.56 -25.29
CA GLU A 278 0.41 12.78 -26.05
C GLU A 278 1.74 13.49 -26.42
N GLY A 279 2.79 13.37 -25.58
CA GLY A 279 4.07 14.04 -25.85
C GLY A 279 5.21 13.81 -24.84
N PRO A 280 6.39 14.42 -25.07
CA PRO A 280 7.63 14.16 -24.31
C PRO A 280 7.66 14.77 -22.89
N GLY A 281 6.56 15.32 -22.38
CA GLY A 281 6.47 15.96 -21.06
C GLY A 281 5.75 15.14 -19.98
N GLU A 282 5.53 13.85 -20.23
CA GLU A 282 4.77 12.96 -19.33
C GLU A 282 5.62 12.37 -18.21
N ALA A 283 4.96 12.01 -17.09
CA ALA A 283 5.63 11.50 -15.89
C ALA A 283 6.37 10.17 -16.13
N LEU A 284 5.85 9.32 -17.03
CA LEU A 284 6.50 8.10 -17.47
C LEU A 284 6.58 8.03 -19.00
N GLN A 285 7.70 7.52 -19.50
CA GLN A 285 7.88 7.18 -20.90
C GLN A 285 7.97 5.66 -21.07
N PRO A 286 7.38 5.08 -22.12
CA PRO A 286 7.45 3.65 -22.37
C PRO A 286 8.89 3.22 -22.72
N GLN A 287 9.33 2.11 -22.13
CA GLN A 287 10.63 1.50 -22.33
C GLN A 287 10.47 0.05 -22.83
N LYS A 288 11.46 -0.43 -23.62
CA LYS A 288 11.52 -1.84 -24.01
C LYS A 288 12.06 -2.67 -22.84
N PRO A 289 11.44 -3.80 -22.49
CA PRO A 289 12.02 -4.71 -21.51
C PRO A 289 13.43 -5.17 -21.97
N PRO A 290 14.42 -5.24 -21.07
CA PRO A 290 15.83 -5.53 -21.42
C PRO A 290 16.10 -6.97 -21.90
N GLN A 291 15.08 -7.84 -21.97
CA GLN A 291 15.20 -9.21 -22.45
C GLN A 291 14.12 -9.52 -23.50
N ARG A 292 14.44 -9.33 -24.79
CA ARG A 292 13.92 -10.07 -25.96
C ARG A 292 14.33 -9.35 -27.24
N ASP A 293 15.35 -9.85 -27.91
CA ASP A 293 15.51 -9.56 -29.34
C ASP A 293 14.24 -10.03 -30.07
N GLY A 294 13.58 -9.13 -30.81
CA GLY A 294 12.30 -9.40 -31.49
C GLY A 294 11.02 -9.06 -30.71
N GLY A 295 11.10 -8.35 -29.57
CA GLY A 295 9.92 -7.82 -28.87
C GLY A 295 9.10 -6.81 -29.69
N PRO A 296 7.84 -6.49 -29.28
CA PRO A 296 6.96 -5.61 -30.05
C PRO A 296 7.57 -4.23 -30.28
N ALA A 297 7.28 -3.63 -31.43
CA ALA A 297 7.70 -2.27 -31.73
C ALA A 297 6.73 -1.28 -31.08
N PHE A 298 7.25 -0.30 -30.34
CA PHE A 298 6.46 0.82 -29.84
C PHE A 298 6.27 1.86 -30.93
N SER A 299 5.05 2.34 -31.09
CA SER A 299 4.73 3.48 -31.95
C SER A 299 3.67 4.35 -31.27
N ALA A 300 3.66 5.64 -31.57
CA ALA A 300 2.51 6.46 -31.22
C ALA A 300 1.46 6.33 -32.33
N VAL A 301 0.22 6.04 -31.96
CA VAL A 301 -0.90 5.91 -32.89
C VAL A 301 -1.79 7.14 -32.76
N THR A 302 -2.05 7.84 -33.87
CA THR A 302 -2.85 9.07 -33.91
C THR A 302 -4.25 8.79 -34.44
N GLY A 303 -5.27 9.41 -33.84
CA GLY A 303 -6.67 9.33 -34.32
C GLY A 303 -7.49 8.17 -33.72
N THR A 304 -6.86 7.26 -32.98
CA THR A 304 -7.51 6.20 -32.21
C THR A 304 -6.88 6.17 -30.81
N ALA A 305 -7.53 6.84 -29.86
CA ALA A 305 -7.10 6.98 -28.46
C ALA A 305 -8.33 6.89 -27.55
N SER A 306 -8.18 6.41 -26.32
CA SER A 306 -9.27 6.45 -25.34
C SER A 306 -9.44 7.88 -24.80
N HIS A 307 -8.34 8.63 -24.69
CA HIS A 307 -8.29 10.02 -24.29
C HIS A 307 -7.37 10.83 -25.21
N GLY A 308 -7.70 12.11 -25.43
CA GLY A 308 -6.84 12.97 -26.25
C GLY A 308 -6.82 12.59 -27.74
N ARG A 309 -5.63 12.50 -28.31
CA ARG A 309 -5.36 12.32 -29.76
C ARG A 309 -4.42 11.14 -30.06
N ARG A 310 -3.66 10.66 -29.07
CA ARG A 310 -2.57 9.69 -29.24
C ARG A 310 -2.68 8.56 -28.23
N ALA A 311 -2.33 7.35 -28.67
CA ALA A 311 -2.17 6.18 -27.81
C ALA A 311 -0.81 5.50 -28.08
N LEU A 312 -0.35 4.69 -27.12
CA LEU A 312 0.82 3.84 -27.28
C LEU A 312 0.45 2.55 -28.01
N GLY A 313 1.00 2.35 -29.21
CA GLY A 313 0.88 1.12 -29.99
C GLY A 313 1.96 0.10 -29.65
N LEU A 314 1.54 -1.14 -29.38
CA LEU A 314 2.35 -2.34 -29.23
C LEU A 314 2.20 -3.20 -30.48
N ALA A 315 3.04 -2.93 -31.49
CA ALA A 315 2.93 -3.58 -32.78
C ALA A 315 3.61 -4.96 -32.79
N ARG A 316 2.89 -5.96 -33.31
CA ARG A 316 3.35 -7.32 -33.55
C ARG A 316 3.30 -7.63 -35.05
N SER A 317 4.46 -7.86 -35.64
CA SER A 317 4.60 -8.11 -37.10
C SER A 317 4.32 -9.56 -37.52
N THR A 318 4.30 -10.52 -36.59
CA THR A 318 4.07 -11.95 -36.86
C THR A 318 3.13 -12.56 -35.83
N ALA A 319 2.21 -13.42 -36.27
CA ALA A 319 1.27 -14.10 -35.37
C ALA A 319 1.99 -14.92 -34.28
N SER A 320 1.70 -14.62 -33.01
CA SER A 320 2.31 -15.28 -31.85
C SER A 320 1.40 -15.15 -30.63
N ASP A 321 1.50 -16.09 -29.69
CA ASP A 321 0.81 -16.14 -28.39
C ASP A 321 1.67 -15.60 -27.24
N VAL A 322 2.90 -15.15 -27.52
CA VAL A 322 3.82 -14.57 -26.53
C VAL A 322 3.20 -13.31 -25.91
N PRO A 323 3.47 -12.99 -24.65
CA PRO A 323 2.94 -11.76 -24.05
C PRO A 323 3.51 -10.49 -24.69
N LEU A 324 2.67 -9.48 -24.89
CA LEU A 324 3.10 -8.10 -25.18
C LEU A 324 3.37 -7.38 -23.86
N GLU A 325 4.34 -6.49 -23.82
CA GLU A 325 4.72 -5.81 -22.59
C GLU A 325 5.10 -4.35 -22.85
N ALA A 326 4.55 -3.46 -22.03
CA ALA A 326 4.98 -2.07 -21.92
C ALA A 326 5.50 -1.84 -20.50
N LEU A 327 6.72 -1.31 -20.41
CA LEU A 327 7.38 -0.98 -19.16
C LEU A 327 7.46 0.54 -19.03
N PHE A 328 7.17 1.04 -17.84
CA PHE A 328 7.18 2.46 -17.50
C PHE A 328 8.08 2.67 -16.29
N SER A 329 9.14 3.45 -16.46
CA SER A 329 10.16 3.67 -15.43
C SER A 329 10.24 5.15 -15.06
N GLY A 330 10.30 5.46 -13.77
CA GLY A 330 10.46 6.85 -13.33
C GLY A 330 10.10 7.09 -11.88
N GLY A 331 10.88 6.55 -10.94
CA GLY A 331 10.80 6.76 -9.49
C GLY A 331 9.55 7.50 -8.97
N LEU A 332 8.45 6.76 -8.76
CA LEU A 332 7.13 7.28 -8.40
C LEU A 332 6.78 6.96 -6.96
N SER A 333 5.97 7.82 -6.35
CA SER A 333 5.22 7.49 -5.14
C SER A 333 3.73 7.42 -5.45
N LEU A 334 3.16 6.23 -5.31
CA LEU A 334 1.73 5.96 -5.52
C LEU A 334 0.97 5.81 -4.18
N GLY A 335 1.62 6.15 -3.05
CA GLY A 335 1.11 5.89 -1.70
C GLY A 335 -0.29 6.45 -1.40
N ASP A 336 -0.66 7.55 -2.05
CA ASP A 336 -1.95 8.23 -1.85
C ASP A 336 -3.10 7.60 -2.65
N HIS A 337 -2.79 6.70 -3.60
CA HIS A 337 -3.74 6.17 -4.58
C HIS A 337 -4.02 4.69 -4.35
N ARG A 338 -5.29 4.27 -4.46
CA ARG A 338 -5.73 2.90 -4.13
C ARG A 338 -5.88 1.99 -5.33
N HIS A 339 -5.94 2.55 -6.53
CA HIS A 339 -6.10 1.81 -7.78
C HIS A 339 -5.11 2.31 -8.81
N ILE A 340 -4.65 1.42 -9.69
CA ILE A 340 -3.98 1.76 -10.94
C ILE A 340 -4.84 1.24 -12.10
N ALA A 341 -4.87 1.97 -13.20
CA ALA A 341 -5.68 1.65 -14.37
C ALA A 341 -4.95 1.97 -15.67
N VAL A 342 -5.26 1.20 -16.72
CA VAL A 342 -4.82 1.44 -18.09
C VAL A 342 -5.96 1.13 -19.06
N ASP A 343 -6.13 1.95 -20.08
CA ASP A 343 -7.06 1.67 -21.17
C ASP A 343 -6.34 0.84 -22.23
N VAL A 344 -6.97 -0.23 -22.70
CA VAL A 344 -6.42 -1.19 -23.66
C VAL A 344 -7.39 -1.41 -24.81
N ARG A 345 -6.90 -1.38 -26.05
CA ARG A 345 -7.67 -1.79 -27.23
C ARG A 345 -6.92 -2.86 -28.01
N MET A 346 -7.50 -4.05 -28.09
CA MET A 346 -6.99 -5.14 -28.93
C MET A 346 -7.37 -4.91 -30.41
N PRO A 347 -6.56 -5.37 -31.39
CA PRO A 347 -6.96 -5.40 -32.79
C PRO A 347 -8.29 -6.14 -33.00
N ASP A 348 -9.07 -5.72 -34.00
CA ASP A 348 -10.39 -6.28 -34.29
C ASP A 348 -10.36 -7.78 -34.64
N ASP A 349 -9.22 -8.27 -35.15
CA ASP A 349 -8.97 -9.65 -35.56
C ASP A 349 -8.22 -10.48 -34.51
N ALA A 350 -7.95 -9.93 -33.31
CA ALA A 350 -7.31 -10.68 -32.24
C ALA A 350 -8.22 -11.79 -31.69
N PRO A 351 -7.68 -12.84 -31.07
CA PRO A 351 -8.46 -13.81 -30.31
C PRO A 351 -9.19 -13.13 -29.15
N ALA A 352 -10.46 -13.51 -28.95
CA ALA A 352 -11.20 -13.13 -27.75
C ALA A 352 -10.57 -13.78 -26.50
N ALA A 353 -10.65 -13.07 -25.37
CA ALA A 353 -10.25 -13.53 -24.04
C ALA A 353 -8.75 -13.48 -23.70
N GLY A 354 -8.01 -12.49 -24.22
CA GLY A 354 -6.68 -12.17 -23.68
C GLY A 354 -6.76 -11.71 -22.21
N ARG A 355 -5.68 -11.80 -21.46
CA ARG A 355 -5.60 -11.25 -20.08
C ARG A 355 -4.56 -10.16 -20.00
N ILE A 356 -4.67 -9.34 -18.97
CA ILE A 356 -3.66 -8.33 -18.66
C ILE A 356 -3.12 -8.57 -17.25
N GLN A 357 -1.86 -8.28 -17.08
CA GLN A 357 -1.16 -8.34 -15.81
C GLN A 357 -0.49 -7.00 -15.60
N PHE A 358 -0.69 -6.46 -14.41
CA PHE A 358 0.14 -5.37 -13.91
C PHE A 358 1.33 -6.00 -13.18
N TYR A 359 2.50 -5.39 -13.32
CA TYR A 359 3.59 -5.65 -12.38
C TYR A 359 4.19 -4.35 -11.85
N ILE A 360 4.71 -4.40 -10.64
CA ILE A 360 5.41 -3.31 -9.99
C ILE A 360 6.81 -3.80 -9.62
N ARG A 361 7.82 -2.99 -9.91
CA ARG A 361 9.13 -3.10 -9.26
C ARG A 361 9.34 -1.93 -8.32
N ASP A 362 9.60 -2.22 -7.05
CA ASP A 362 9.88 -1.19 -6.04
C ASP A 362 11.32 -0.67 -6.13
N GLY A 363 11.68 0.26 -5.24
CA GLY A 363 12.98 0.89 -5.11
C GLY A 363 14.16 -0.07 -5.03
N ASP A 364 13.91 -1.25 -4.46
CA ASP A 364 14.88 -2.34 -4.25
C ASP A 364 14.76 -3.43 -5.34
N TYR A 365 14.00 -3.16 -6.41
CA TYR A 365 13.70 -4.07 -7.51
C TYR A 365 12.93 -5.34 -7.10
N GLY A 366 12.23 -5.31 -5.96
CA GLY A 366 11.27 -6.35 -5.60
C GLY A 366 10.15 -6.43 -6.64
N TRP A 367 9.85 -7.62 -7.14
CA TRP A 367 8.93 -7.84 -8.26
C TRP A 367 7.58 -8.35 -7.77
N TYR A 368 6.50 -7.66 -8.17
CA TYR A 368 5.14 -7.96 -7.74
C TYR A 368 4.21 -7.99 -8.94
N GLU A 369 3.41 -9.05 -9.11
CA GLU A 369 2.47 -9.22 -10.22
C GLU A 369 1.03 -9.32 -9.74
N PHE A 370 0.13 -8.66 -10.46
CA PHE A 370 -1.32 -8.81 -10.34
C PHE A 370 -1.86 -9.21 -11.71
N LEU A 371 -2.42 -10.42 -11.82
CA LEU A 371 -3.14 -10.86 -13.01
C LEU A 371 -4.58 -10.39 -12.89
N SER A 372 -5.00 -9.51 -13.79
CA SER A 372 -6.36 -9.00 -13.75
C SER A 372 -7.37 -10.09 -14.15
N PRO A 373 -8.55 -10.13 -13.50
CA PRO A 373 -9.62 -11.06 -13.86
C PRO A 373 -10.30 -10.70 -15.18
N GLU A 374 -10.18 -9.46 -15.64
CA GLU A 374 -10.80 -8.97 -16.87
C GLU A 374 -10.21 -9.63 -18.13
N LEU A 375 -11.10 -9.98 -19.06
CA LEU A 375 -10.74 -10.51 -20.36
C LEU A 375 -10.73 -9.38 -21.41
N LEU A 376 -9.62 -9.25 -22.12
CA LEU A 376 -9.45 -8.36 -23.25
C LEU A 376 -10.18 -8.92 -24.47
N LEU A 377 -11.03 -8.09 -25.06
CA LEU A 377 -11.74 -8.41 -26.30
C LEU A 377 -11.26 -7.51 -27.46
N PRO A 378 -11.22 -8.06 -28.68
CA PRO A 378 -10.96 -7.32 -29.92
C PRO A 378 -11.83 -6.08 -30.09
N GLY A 379 -11.22 -4.99 -30.55
CA GLY A 379 -11.88 -3.87 -31.22
C GLY A 379 -12.37 -2.71 -30.37
N ASP A 380 -12.72 -2.92 -29.11
CA ASP A 380 -13.14 -1.84 -28.19
C ASP A 380 -12.05 -1.47 -27.17
N TRP A 381 -12.13 -0.25 -26.64
CA TRP A 381 -11.32 0.18 -25.50
C TRP A 381 -11.89 -0.39 -24.20
N VAL A 382 -11.03 -1.03 -23.42
CA VAL A 382 -11.34 -1.58 -22.10
C VAL A 382 -10.38 -0.97 -21.09
N THR A 383 -10.91 -0.31 -20.06
CA THR A 383 -10.11 0.07 -18.90
C THR A 383 -9.94 -1.15 -18.01
N VAL A 384 -8.69 -1.46 -17.66
CA VAL A 384 -8.37 -2.52 -16.73
C VAL A 384 -7.73 -1.92 -15.50
N THR A 385 -8.14 -2.39 -14.32
CA THR A 385 -7.72 -1.86 -13.03
C THR A 385 -7.00 -2.91 -12.20
N ALA A 386 -6.06 -2.49 -11.35
CA ALA A 386 -5.49 -3.30 -10.28
C ALA A 386 -5.59 -2.57 -8.93
N PRO A 387 -5.95 -3.28 -7.85
CA PRO A 387 -6.03 -2.68 -6.52
C PRO A 387 -4.61 -2.51 -5.95
N LEU A 388 -4.16 -1.28 -5.73
CA LEU A 388 -2.83 -1.00 -5.16
C LEU A 388 -2.77 -1.25 -3.64
N ASP A 389 -3.91 -1.26 -2.96
CA ASP A 389 -4.00 -1.41 -1.50
C ASP A 389 -4.51 -2.77 -1.02
N ASP A 390 -5.02 -3.61 -1.92
CA ASP A 390 -5.26 -5.02 -1.62
C ASP A 390 -3.93 -5.77 -1.66
N VAL A 391 -3.35 -5.94 -0.47
CA VAL A 391 -2.02 -6.51 -0.31
C VAL A 391 -1.94 -8.01 -0.60
N ASP A 392 -3.08 -8.71 -0.63
CA ASP A 392 -3.15 -10.14 -0.92
C ASP A 392 -3.38 -10.42 -2.41
N ALA A 393 -3.77 -9.40 -3.19
CA ALA A 393 -3.97 -9.51 -4.63
C ALA A 393 -2.65 -9.62 -5.43
N TRP A 394 -1.52 -9.18 -4.86
CA TRP A 394 -0.22 -9.13 -5.55
C TRP A 394 0.66 -10.33 -5.20
N THR A 395 1.08 -11.06 -6.22
CA THR A 395 2.03 -12.17 -6.10
C THR A 395 3.46 -11.64 -6.17
N LYS A 396 4.27 -11.91 -5.15
CA LYS A 396 5.69 -11.55 -5.15
C LYS A 396 6.54 -12.57 -5.91
N HIS A 397 7.64 -12.11 -6.49
CA HIS A 397 8.64 -12.94 -7.14
C HIS A 397 10.05 -12.62 -6.64
N GLY A 398 10.87 -13.66 -6.52
CA GLY A 398 12.24 -13.53 -6.02
C GLY A 398 12.31 -13.32 -4.50
N ARG A 399 13.43 -12.77 -4.04
CA ARG A 399 13.73 -12.56 -2.61
C ARG A 399 13.38 -11.14 -2.17
N CYS A 400 12.10 -10.77 -2.27
CA CYS A 400 11.59 -9.47 -1.83
C CYS A 400 10.52 -9.63 -0.71
N PRO A 401 10.21 -8.56 0.05
CA PRO A 401 9.19 -8.62 1.09
C PRO A 401 7.83 -8.95 0.49
N ASP A 402 6.87 -9.39 1.31
CA ASP A 402 5.49 -9.47 0.86
C ASP A 402 4.99 -8.09 0.41
N TYR A 403 4.15 -8.06 -0.63
CA TYR A 403 3.57 -6.81 -1.10
C TYR A 403 2.85 -6.13 0.08
N ASN A 404 3.10 -4.84 0.23
CA ASN A 404 2.63 -4.08 1.37
C ASN A 404 2.39 -2.61 0.97
N PRO A 405 1.69 -1.82 1.80
CA PRO A 405 1.35 -0.45 1.44
C PRO A 405 2.53 0.50 1.22
N TYR A 406 3.74 0.15 1.70
CA TYR A 406 4.97 0.93 1.50
C TYR A 406 5.69 0.56 0.20
N THR A 407 5.41 -0.61 -0.39
CA THR A 407 5.91 -1.01 -1.72
C THR A 407 5.53 0.03 -2.79
N ARG A 408 4.28 0.50 -2.75
CA ARG A 408 3.76 1.51 -3.69
C ARG A 408 4.28 2.93 -3.45
N GLN A 409 5.04 3.19 -2.37
CA GLN A 409 5.56 4.53 -2.07
C GLN A 409 6.89 4.85 -2.73
N ASP A 410 7.61 3.83 -3.20
CA ASP A 410 8.90 3.96 -3.90
C ASP A 410 8.91 2.98 -5.08
N VAL A 411 8.11 3.28 -6.09
CA VAL A 411 7.97 2.47 -7.29
C VAL A 411 9.03 2.89 -8.31
N LYS A 412 9.92 1.98 -8.68
CA LYS A 412 10.88 2.20 -9.77
C LYS A 412 10.21 2.05 -11.12
N GLU A 413 9.37 1.02 -11.23
CA GLU A 413 8.80 0.61 -12.50
C GLU A 413 7.39 0.05 -12.36
N ILE A 414 6.59 0.31 -13.39
CA ILE A 414 5.26 -0.24 -13.58
C ILE A 414 5.26 -0.93 -14.94
N GLY A 415 4.78 -2.16 -14.99
CA GLY A 415 4.61 -2.92 -16.20
C GLY A 415 3.16 -3.25 -16.48
N VAL A 416 2.82 -3.23 -17.77
CA VAL A 416 1.56 -3.73 -18.29
C VAL A 416 1.89 -4.84 -19.29
N ARG A 417 1.49 -6.07 -18.95
CA ARG A 417 1.72 -7.26 -19.77
C ARG A 417 0.40 -7.84 -20.25
N ILE A 418 0.27 -8.07 -21.55
CA ILE A 418 -0.92 -8.60 -22.19
C ILE A 418 -0.65 -10.02 -22.67
N PHE A 419 -1.42 -10.98 -22.18
CA PHE A 419 -1.39 -12.39 -22.54
C PHE A 419 -2.53 -12.69 -23.52
N PRO A 420 -2.28 -12.74 -24.84
CA PRO A 420 -3.34 -13.08 -25.78
C PRO A 420 -3.75 -14.55 -25.64
N ASN A 421 -5.04 -14.83 -25.86
CA ASN A 421 -5.57 -16.18 -25.87
C ASN A 421 -5.50 -16.81 -27.26
N GLY A 422 -4.26 -16.96 -27.77
CA GLY A 422 -3.96 -17.45 -29.11
C GLY A 422 -3.09 -16.48 -29.90
N THR A 423 -2.79 -16.86 -31.14
CA THR A 423 -1.90 -16.08 -32.00
C THR A 423 -2.64 -14.99 -32.77
N PHE A 424 -2.07 -13.78 -32.85
CA PHE A 424 -2.57 -12.72 -33.73
C PHE A 424 -1.44 -11.83 -34.24
N GLN A 425 -1.69 -11.14 -35.35
CA GLN A 425 -0.84 -10.09 -35.90
C GLN A 425 -1.61 -8.78 -35.82
N GLY A 426 -0.98 -7.69 -35.38
CA GLY A 426 -1.67 -6.42 -35.21
C GLY A 426 -1.03 -5.51 -34.17
N THR A 427 -1.69 -4.40 -33.87
CA THR A 427 -1.21 -3.43 -32.88
C THR A 427 -2.20 -3.32 -31.73
N VAL A 428 -1.79 -3.70 -30.52
CA VAL A 428 -2.56 -3.41 -29.30
C VAL A 428 -2.29 -1.98 -28.88
N LEU A 429 -3.32 -1.22 -28.54
CA LEU A 429 -3.18 0.15 -28.08
C LEU A 429 -3.32 0.21 -26.56
N LEU A 430 -2.45 0.99 -25.91
CA LEU A 430 -2.52 1.37 -24.51
C LEU A 430 -2.72 2.88 -24.42
N ASP A 431 -3.55 3.32 -23.48
CA ASP A 431 -3.82 4.73 -23.22
C ASP A 431 -4.16 4.98 -21.74
N ASN A 432 -4.07 6.24 -21.30
CA ASN A 432 -4.56 6.72 -20.01
C ASN A 432 -4.10 5.85 -18.82
N LEU A 433 -2.79 5.62 -18.69
CA LEU A 433 -2.24 4.96 -17.51
C LEU A 433 -2.32 5.93 -16.33
N HIS A 434 -3.12 5.63 -15.32
CA HIS A 434 -3.35 6.52 -14.18
C HIS A 434 -3.60 5.77 -12.88
N CYS A 435 -3.40 6.45 -11.77
CA CYS A 435 -3.81 5.98 -10.46
C CYS A 435 -4.99 6.81 -9.95
N PHE A 436 -5.86 6.21 -9.15
CA PHE A 436 -6.99 6.93 -8.55
C PHE A 436 -7.37 6.38 -7.18
N THR A 437 -8.18 7.17 -6.48
CA THR A 437 -8.88 6.77 -5.26
C THR A 437 -10.34 7.16 -5.42
N LEU A 438 -11.26 6.26 -5.07
CA LEU A 438 -12.69 6.54 -5.15
C LEU A 438 -13.11 7.51 -4.03
N ALA A 439 -14.14 8.31 -4.26
CA ALA A 439 -14.54 9.35 -3.30
C ALA A 439 -15.11 8.81 -1.98
N ASP A 440 -15.55 7.56 -1.97
CA ASP A 440 -16.12 6.86 -0.83
C ASP A 440 -15.13 5.99 -0.06
N GLU A 441 -13.90 5.88 -0.56
CA GLU A 441 -12.86 5.13 0.11
C GLU A 441 -12.43 5.83 1.40
N ILE A 442 -12.87 5.25 2.52
CA ILE A 442 -12.63 5.78 3.87
C ILE A 442 -11.12 5.82 4.12
N PRO A 443 -10.57 6.93 4.65
CA PRO A 443 -9.19 6.98 5.12
C PRO A 443 -8.89 5.80 6.05
N TYR A 444 -7.67 5.27 5.96
CA TYR A 444 -7.27 4.17 6.83
C TYR A 444 -7.37 4.61 8.30
N PRO A 445 -8.07 3.85 9.17
CA PRO A 445 -8.25 4.25 10.55
C PRO A 445 -6.91 4.19 11.31
N LEU A 446 -6.66 5.16 12.19
CA LEU A 446 -5.54 5.05 13.13
C LEU A 446 -5.91 4.03 14.21
N ARG A 447 -5.61 2.76 13.97
CA ARG A 447 -5.95 1.66 14.88
C ARG A 447 -4.78 0.69 15.01
N ILE A 448 -4.45 0.34 16.24
CA ILE A 448 -3.47 -0.69 16.58
C ILE A 448 -4.14 -2.06 16.39
N ILE A 449 -3.48 -2.96 15.67
CA ILE A 449 -3.95 -4.32 15.36
C ILE A 449 -2.81 -5.33 15.56
N ASP A 450 -3.14 -6.62 15.61
CA ASP A 450 -2.17 -7.74 15.70
C ASP A 450 -1.13 -7.65 16.82
N LEU A 451 -1.51 -7.06 17.96
CA LEU A 451 -0.65 -6.88 19.11
C LEU A 451 -0.28 -8.22 19.78
N LYS A 452 1.02 -8.48 19.89
CA LYS A 452 1.62 -9.73 20.40
C LYS A 452 2.83 -9.42 21.31
N LEU A 453 3.05 -10.29 22.29
CA LEU A 453 4.23 -10.30 23.17
C LEU A 453 5.10 -11.52 22.83
N SER A 454 6.42 -11.35 22.80
CA SER A 454 7.39 -12.35 22.30
C SER A 454 7.63 -13.58 23.19
N GLY A 455 6.98 -13.69 24.35
CA GLY A 455 7.17 -14.78 25.30
C GLY A 455 6.26 -14.67 26.53
N ASP A 456 6.34 -15.65 27.42
CA ASP A 456 5.51 -15.77 28.62
C ASP A 456 6.30 -15.74 29.95
N ALA A 457 7.63 -15.85 29.89
CA ALA A 457 8.52 -15.79 31.05
C ALA A 457 9.70 -14.85 30.79
N PHE A 458 9.94 -13.94 31.73
CA PHE A 458 11.02 -12.96 31.67
C PHE A 458 11.76 -12.87 33.01
N THR A 459 13.04 -12.56 32.94
CA THR A 459 13.89 -12.19 34.06
C THR A 459 14.35 -10.73 33.93
N VAL A 460 14.90 -10.17 35.01
CA VAL A 460 15.48 -8.82 34.98
C VAL A 460 16.51 -8.72 33.84
N TRP A 461 16.46 -7.60 33.11
CA TRP A 461 17.24 -7.28 31.92
C TRP A 461 17.00 -8.18 30.69
N ASP A 462 15.95 -9.02 30.67
CA ASP A 462 15.57 -9.74 29.45
C ASP A 462 15.05 -8.82 28.36
N LYS A 463 15.23 -9.23 27.10
CA LYS A 463 14.52 -8.60 25.99
C LYS A 463 13.04 -8.96 26.06
N VAL A 464 12.21 -7.98 26.40
CA VAL A 464 10.74 -8.01 26.26
C VAL A 464 10.40 -7.29 24.96
N GLU A 465 9.78 -8.00 24.01
CA GLU A 465 9.44 -7.44 22.71
C GLU A 465 7.93 -7.56 22.43
N TYR A 466 7.33 -6.44 22.06
CA TYR A 466 5.97 -6.40 21.52
C TYR A 466 6.04 -6.18 20.02
N SER A 467 5.20 -6.91 19.27
CA SER A 467 4.97 -6.68 17.85
C SER A 467 3.50 -6.35 17.62
N PHE A 468 3.23 -5.46 16.67
CA PHE A 468 1.88 -5.05 16.28
C PHE A 468 1.92 -4.42 14.90
N ASP A 469 0.76 -4.19 14.32
CA ASP A 469 0.61 -3.38 13.12
C ASP A 469 -0.33 -2.21 13.39
N ILE A 470 -0.27 -1.20 12.51
CA ILE A 470 -1.17 -0.06 12.51
C ILE A 470 -1.99 -0.17 11.22
N ALA A 471 -3.31 -0.17 11.34
CA ALA A 471 -4.26 -0.28 10.22
C ALA A 471 -4.28 0.97 9.32
N ARG A 472 -3.15 1.67 9.19
CA ARG A 472 -2.89 2.88 8.39
C ARG A 472 -1.42 2.87 7.92
N PRO A 473 -1.17 2.97 6.61
CA PRO A 473 0.16 3.24 6.10
C PRO A 473 0.52 4.73 6.24
N PHE A 474 1.82 5.02 6.37
CA PHE A 474 2.34 6.38 6.52
C PHE A 474 3.30 6.73 5.39
N SER A 475 3.37 8.00 4.99
CA SER A 475 4.29 8.49 3.94
C SER A 475 5.77 8.28 4.30
N ASN A 476 6.08 8.33 5.59
CA ASN A 476 7.37 7.92 6.14
C ASN A 476 7.16 7.31 7.54
N PRO A 477 7.33 5.99 7.73
CA PRO A 477 7.18 5.33 9.03
C PRO A 477 8.37 5.58 9.99
N PHE A 478 9.39 6.32 9.55
CA PHE A 478 10.58 6.63 10.36
C PHE A 478 10.59 8.08 10.88
N ASP A 479 9.65 8.91 10.45
CA ASP A 479 9.55 10.31 10.87
C ASP A 479 8.51 10.48 12.00
N PRO A 480 8.91 10.80 13.23
CA PRO A 480 7.98 11.03 14.35
C PRO A 480 7.04 12.23 14.14
N GLU A 481 7.31 13.14 13.19
CA GLU A 481 6.32 14.17 12.83
C GLU A 481 5.15 13.59 11.99
N VAL A 482 5.37 12.47 11.29
CA VAL A 482 4.35 11.75 10.52
C VAL A 482 3.62 10.75 11.41
N VAL A 483 4.39 9.90 12.11
CA VAL A 483 3.88 8.91 13.06
C VAL A 483 4.88 8.70 14.20
N ASP A 484 4.46 9.02 15.41
CA ASP A 484 5.20 8.76 16.64
C ASP A 484 4.57 7.61 17.41
N VAL A 485 5.39 6.64 17.78
CA VAL A 485 4.98 5.42 18.49
C VAL A 485 5.77 5.34 19.78
N SER A 486 5.11 5.24 20.92
CA SER A 486 5.75 5.11 22.22
C SER A 486 4.94 4.21 23.16
N ALA A 487 5.60 3.64 24.17
CA ALA A 487 4.93 2.90 25.23
C ALA A 487 5.44 3.34 26.61
N ASP A 488 4.50 3.65 27.50
CA ASP A 488 4.81 4.02 28.88
C ASP A 488 4.72 2.78 29.77
N PHE A 489 5.87 2.29 30.25
CA PHE A 489 5.97 1.16 31.16
C PHE A 489 5.96 1.63 32.61
N VAL A 490 4.99 1.18 33.38
CA VAL A 490 4.94 1.36 34.83
C VAL A 490 5.75 0.24 35.49
N LEU A 491 6.87 0.61 36.11
CA LEU A 491 7.75 -0.29 36.82
C LEU A 491 7.12 -0.73 38.16
N PRO A 492 7.52 -1.90 38.70
CA PRO A 492 7.12 -2.36 40.04
C PRO A 492 7.41 -1.37 41.17
N ASP A 493 8.42 -0.50 41.01
CA ASP A 493 8.81 0.53 41.98
C ASP A 493 8.09 1.89 41.78
N GLY A 494 7.14 1.95 40.84
CA GLY A 494 6.33 3.14 40.55
C GLY A 494 6.96 4.13 39.57
N ARG A 495 8.21 3.93 39.13
CA ARG A 495 8.80 4.75 38.05
C ARG A 495 8.11 4.44 36.72
N ILE A 496 8.15 5.40 35.80
CA ILE A 496 7.64 5.23 34.43
C ILE A 496 8.81 5.33 33.46
N PHE A 497 8.94 4.33 32.59
CA PHE A 497 9.88 4.33 31.48
C PHE A 497 9.10 4.48 30.17
N THR A 498 9.32 5.57 29.45
CA THR A 498 8.77 5.76 28.10
C THR A 498 9.73 5.19 27.07
N MET A 499 9.30 4.15 26.37
CA MET A 499 10.08 3.50 25.32
C MET A 499 9.58 3.94 23.93
N PRO A 500 10.46 4.47 23.06
CA PRO A 500 10.08 4.72 21.68
C PRO A 500 9.91 3.41 20.91
N GLY A 501 8.88 3.34 20.06
CA GLY A 501 8.66 2.27 19.10
C GLY A 501 9.33 2.54 17.77
N PHE A 502 9.44 1.48 16.96
CA PHE A 502 10.13 1.51 15.68
C PHE A 502 9.49 0.59 14.63
N PHE A 503 9.63 0.98 13.37
CA PHE A 503 9.23 0.18 12.21
C PHE A 503 10.31 -0.85 11.86
N HIS A 504 9.88 -2.06 11.50
CA HIS A 504 10.72 -3.26 11.45
C HIS A 504 10.35 -4.17 10.27
N GLN A 505 11.35 -4.92 9.79
CA GLN A 505 11.20 -5.99 8.79
C GLN A 505 12.07 -7.17 9.25
N ASP A 506 11.48 -8.36 9.28
CA ASP A 506 12.22 -9.60 9.54
C ASP A 506 13.00 -10.03 8.30
N PHE A 507 14.12 -10.71 8.52
CA PHE A 507 14.96 -11.29 7.46
C PHE A 507 15.35 -12.73 7.81
N VAL A 508 15.36 -13.59 6.79
CA VAL A 508 16.02 -14.89 6.83
C VAL A 508 17.44 -14.71 6.33
N ARG A 509 18.39 -14.97 7.22
CA ARG A 509 19.82 -14.95 6.93
C ARG A 509 20.28 -16.31 6.40
N SER A 510 21.00 -16.30 5.30
CA SER A 510 21.61 -17.47 4.68
C SER A 510 22.99 -17.13 4.10
N ILE A 511 23.78 -18.15 3.80
CA ILE A 511 25.06 -18.00 3.11
C ILE A 511 24.91 -18.47 1.66
N GLY A 512 25.33 -17.62 0.73
CA GLY A 512 25.31 -17.93 -0.70
C GLY A 512 26.48 -18.82 -1.15
N PRO A 513 26.49 -19.23 -2.43
CA PRO A 513 27.51 -20.14 -2.97
C PRO A 513 28.92 -19.54 -2.92
N ASP A 514 29.06 -18.22 -3.01
CA ASP A 514 30.35 -17.52 -2.95
C ASP A 514 30.71 -17.09 -1.52
N ARG A 515 30.03 -17.66 -0.52
CA ARG A 515 30.13 -17.33 0.91
C ARG A 515 29.67 -15.93 1.28
N GLU A 516 28.94 -15.27 0.39
CA GLU A 516 28.32 -13.99 0.65
C GLU A 516 27.12 -14.15 1.60
N GLU A 517 26.91 -13.18 2.47
CA GLU A 517 25.68 -13.10 3.24
C GLU A 517 24.53 -12.73 2.32
N VAL A 518 23.45 -13.52 2.40
CA VAL A 518 22.18 -13.22 1.75
C VAL A 518 21.10 -13.04 2.81
N LEU A 519 20.54 -11.84 2.88
CA LEU A 519 19.37 -11.52 3.70
C LEU A 519 18.12 -11.47 2.81
N ALA A 520 17.22 -12.42 2.99
CA ALA A 520 15.92 -12.41 2.32
C ALA A 520 14.86 -11.86 3.29
N PRO A 521 14.17 -10.75 2.97
CA PRO A 521 13.08 -10.25 3.82
C PRO A 521 11.97 -11.30 3.96
N SER A 522 11.40 -11.40 5.16
CA SER A 522 10.38 -12.38 5.54
C SER A 522 9.12 -11.69 6.02
N GLY A 523 7.98 -11.98 5.39
CA GLY A 523 6.71 -11.34 5.72
C GLY A 523 6.62 -9.88 5.28
N ARG A 524 5.60 -9.19 5.81
CA ARG A 524 5.42 -7.73 5.70
C ARG A 524 6.17 -7.00 6.81
N PRO A 525 6.56 -5.74 6.60
CA PRO A 525 7.10 -4.92 7.68
C PRO A 525 6.00 -4.51 8.67
N TYR A 526 6.35 -4.32 9.94
CA TYR A 526 5.44 -4.07 11.05
C TYR A 526 6.13 -3.27 12.17
N TRP A 527 5.44 -2.99 13.27
CA TRP A 527 5.93 -2.15 14.37
C TRP A 527 6.37 -2.98 15.57
N LYS A 528 7.38 -2.47 16.29
CA LYS A 528 7.88 -3.07 17.53
C LYS A 528 8.09 -2.06 18.64
N ILE A 529 7.98 -2.55 19.88
CA ILE A 529 8.47 -1.91 21.10
C ILE A 529 9.39 -2.92 21.78
N ARG A 530 10.57 -2.47 22.22
CA ARG A 530 11.50 -3.28 23.02
C ARG A 530 11.72 -2.65 24.38
N PHE A 531 11.75 -3.50 25.41
CA PHE A 531 11.95 -3.12 26.79
C PHE A 531 12.81 -4.17 27.50
N ALA A 532 13.57 -3.75 28.50
CA ALA A 532 14.31 -4.60 29.42
C ALA A 532 13.92 -4.24 30.88
N PRO A 533 13.33 -5.15 31.66
CA PRO A 533 12.85 -4.86 33.00
C PRO A 533 14.03 -4.69 33.96
N PRO A 534 14.25 -3.50 34.58
CA PRO A 534 15.41 -3.26 35.45
C PRO A 534 15.24 -3.79 36.88
N VAL A 535 14.01 -4.11 37.28
CA VAL A 535 13.68 -4.61 38.62
C VAL A 535 12.70 -5.78 38.54
N PRO A 536 12.73 -6.74 39.48
CA PRO A 536 11.78 -7.84 39.49
C PRO A 536 10.37 -7.34 39.85
N GLY A 537 9.35 -7.97 39.29
CA GLY A 537 7.93 -7.68 39.59
C GLY A 537 7.05 -7.59 38.36
N HIS A 538 5.82 -7.12 38.58
CA HIS A 538 4.76 -7.04 37.58
C HIS A 538 4.78 -5.70 36.84
N TYR A 539 4.72 -5.73 35.51
CA TYR A 539 4.75 -4.57 34.63
C TYR A 539 3.42 -4.38 33.90
N LYS A 540 3.02 -3.12 33.75
CA LYS A 540 1.92 -2.70 32.88
C LYS A 540 2.43 -1.63 31.93
N ALA A 541 1.87 -1.58 30.73
CA ALA A 541 2.25 -0.55 29.79
C ALA A 541 1.11 -0.15 28.86
N THR A 542 1.09 1.12 28.49
CA THR A 542 0.14 1.67 27.52
C THR A 542 0.91 2.09 26.26
N LEU A 543 0.55 1.52 25.12
CA LEU A 543 1.04 1.90 23.80
C LEU A 543 0.25 3.11 23.29
N THR A 544 0.95 4.13 22.81
CA THR A 544 0.41 5.31 22.15
C THR A 544 0.96 5.42 20.73
N VAL A 545 0.07 5.58 19.77
CA VAL A 545 0.38 5.93 18.38
C VAL A 545 -0.21 7.30 18.12
N SER A 546 0.65 8.26 17.78
CA SER A 546 0.31 9.65 17.49
C SER A 546 0.64 9.95 16.03
N ALA A 547 -0.35 10.34 15.23
CA ALA A 547 -0.18 10.66 13.81
C ALA A 547 -0.42 12.15 13.56
N ASP A 548 0.10 12.63 12.42
CA ASP A 548 -0.17 13.99 11.92
C ASP A 548 0.20 15.08 12.94
N ARG A 549 1.41 14.98 13.52
CA ARG A 549 1.91 15.85 14.59
C ARG A 549 1.00 15.90 15.83
N GLY A 550 0.42 14.75 16.20
CA GLY A 550 -0.42 14.59 17.39
C GLY A 550 -1.87 15.02 17.23
N ARG A 551 -2.33 15.27 15.99
CA ARG A 551 -3.75 15.58 15.72
C ARG A 551 -4.64 14.36 15.87
N GLU A 552 -4.12 13.17 15.58
CA GLU A 552 -4.81 11.89 15.79
C GLU A 552 -4.00 11.01 16.75
N VAL A 553 -4.68 10.34 17.68
CA VAL A 553 -4.04 9.47 18.67
C VAL A 553 -4.84 8.18 18.84
N ALA A 554 -4.15 7.05 18.77
CA ALA A 554 -4.67 5.74 19.15
C ALA A 554 -3.90 5.22 20.37
N ARG A 555 -4.60 4.51 21.27
CA ARG A 555 -4.00 3.88 22.45
C ARG A 555 -4.44 2.43 22.59
N ALA A 556 -3.56 1.60 23.13
CA ALA A 556 -3.87 0.23 23.51
C ALA A 556 -3.09 -0.15 24.79
N GLU A 557 -3.73 -0.91 25.67
CA GLU A 557 -3.02 -1.55 26.77
C GLU A 557 -2.17 -2.71 26.21
N LEU A 558 -0.89 -2.73 26.55
CA LEU A 558 0.00 -3.83 26.20
C LEU A 558 -0.26 -5.03 27.12
N PRO A 559 -0.15 -6.27 26.63
CA PRO A 559 -0.15 -7.46 27.48
C PRO A 559 0.86 -7.31 28.62
N SER A 560 0.39 -7.40 29.87
CA SER A 560 1.24 -7.32 31.05
C SER A 560 2.16 -8.54 31.17
N PHE A 561 3.30 -8.38 31.83
CA PHE A 561 4.23 -9.47 32.12
C PHE A 561 4.84 -9.32 33.51
N THR A 562 5.45 -10.39 34.01
CA THR A 562 6.20 -10.39 35.27
C THR A 562 7.66 -10.74 34.98
N ALA A 563 8.59 -9.96 35.55
CA ALA A 563 10.01 -10.25 35.50
C ALA A 563 10.48 -10.90 36.82
N ALA A 564 11.06 -12.09 36.75
CA ALA A 564 11.71 -12.75 37.87
C ALA A 564 13.14 -12.20 38.10
N PRO A 565 13.72 -12.32 39.31
CA PRO A 565 15.15 -12.12 39.51
C PRO A 565 15.98 -13.07 38.61
N ASP A 566 17.12 -12.64 38.08
CA ASP A 566 17.92 -13.48 37.15
C ASP A 566 18.75 -14.59 37.84
N GLY A 567 18.92 -14.51 39.17
CA GLY A 567 19.74 -15.46 39.93
C GLY A 567 21.23 -15.11 40.04
N GLY A 568 21.68 -14.05 39.37
CA GLY A 568 23.04 -13.52 39.37
C GLY A 568 23.72 -13.71 38.01
N GLY A 569 24.09 -12.61 37.37
CA GLY A 569 24.80 -12.62 36.08
C GLY A 569 24.55 -11.39 35.22
N ARG A 570 23.38 -10.76 35.34
CA ARG A 570 23.07 -9.52 34.60
C ARG A 570 23.22 -8.32 35.50
N ARG A 571 24.05 -7.39 35.06
CA ARG A 571 24.54 -6.27 35.88
C ARG A 571 23.91 -4.94 35.47
N GLY A 572 23.07 -4.97 34.44
CA GLY A 572 22.50 -3.79 33.81
C GLY A 572 23.52 -3.07 32.91
N PRO A 573 23.12 -1.94 32.30
CA PRO A 573 23.97 -1.25 31.34
C PRO A 573 25.21 -0.62 31.98
N VAL A 574 26.22 -0.36 31.15
CA VAL A 574 27.50 0.24 31.57
C VAL A 574 27.28 1.69 32.04
N ARG A 575 28.09 2.10 33.02
CA ARG A 575 28.11 3.40 33.70
C ARG A 575 29.55 3.87 33.91
N VAL A 576 29.68 5.17 34.17
CA VAL A 576 30.88 5.73 34.81
C VAL A 576 30.62 5.78 36.32
N LEU A 577 31.47 5.09 37.08
CA LEU A 577 31.39 5.05 38.53
C LEU A 577 31.94 6.35 39.14
N SER A 578 31.68 6.57 40.43
CA SER A 578 32.21 7.74 41.17
C SER A 578 33.74 7.79 41.21
N SER A 579 34.42 6.66 41.00
CA SER A 579 35.88 6.58 40.86
C SER A 579 36.39 7.08 39.49
N GLY A 580 35.52 7.32 38.53
CA GLY A 580 35.85 7.59 37.13
C GLY A 580 36.11 6.33 36.29
N ALA A 581 36.08 5.13 36.90
CA ALA A 581 36.18 3.88 36.17
C ALA A 581 34.85 3.48 35.53
N PHE A 582 34.89 2.59 34.53
CA PHE A 582 33.68 1.95 34.02
C PHE A 582 33.16 0.90 35.02
N GLY A 583 31.84 0.80 35.10
CA GLY A 583 31.14 -0.21 35.89
C GLY A 583 29.77 -0.49 35.32
N PHE A 584 29.00 -1.34 35.99
CA PHE A 584 27.62 -1.66 35.61
C PHE A 584 26.62 -0.93 36.53
N ALA A 585 25.34 -1.02 36.20
CA ALA A 585 24.27 -0.37 36.97
C ALA A 585 24.17 -0.89 38.42
N ASP A 586 24.64 -2.12 38.70
CA ASP A 586 24.74 -2.68 40.05
C ASP A 586 25.98 -2.20 40.85
N GLY A 587 26.84 -1.38 40.24
CA GLY A 587 28.07 -0.86 40.84
C GLY A 587 29.30 -1.74 40.69
N SER A 588 29.19 -2.93 40.09
CA SER A 588 30.34 -3.80 39.82
C SER A 588 31.24 -3.22 38.73
N ALA A 589 32.55 -3.47 38.83
CA ALA A 589 33.53 -2.91 37.89
C ALA A 589 33.44 -3.54 36.49
N MET A 590 33.71 -2.71 35.47
CA MET A 590 33.80 -3.12 34.07
C MET A 590 35.12 -2.59 33.52
N TYR A 591 35.91 -3.46 32.88
CA TYR A 591 37.11 -3.05 32.17
C TYR A 591 37.00 -3.52 30.71
N PRO A 592 36.89 -2.60 29.72
CA PRO A 592 36.72 -2.98 28.32
C PRO A 592 38.05 -3.48 27.75
N VAL A 593 38.06 -4.71 27.26
CA VAL A 593 39.20 -5.31 26.55
C VAL A 593 38.71 -5.93 25.25
N GLY A 594 39.23 -5.43 24.13
CA GLY A 594 38.95 -6.00 22.82
C GLY A 594 39.41 -5.11 21.69
N MET A 595 38.71 -5.16 20.56
CA MET A 595 39.21 -4.60 19.30
C MET A 595 38.21 -3.62 18.67
N ASN A 596 38.76 -2.70 17.89
CA ASN A 596 37.96 -1.92 16.95
C ASN A 596 37.62 -2.80 15.74
N LEU A 597 36.40 -3.31 15.71
CA LEU A 597 35.80 -4.06 14.60
C LEU A 597 34.90 -3.10 13.80
N ARG A 598 35.49 -2.05 13.22
CA ARG A 598 34.74 -0.96 12.55
C ARG A 598 33.67 -1.49 11.57
N SER A 599 34.04 -2.50 10.78
CA SER A 599 33.24 -3.18 9.76
C SER A 599 33.76 -4.61 9.60
N PRO A 600 33.12 -5.50 8.80
CA PRO A 600 33.56 -6.89 8.64
C PRO A 600 34.99 -6.99 8.13
N SER A 601 35.46 -5.98 7.39
CA SER A 601 36.81 -5.94 6.82
C SER A 601 37.49 -4.59 7.00
N ASP A 602 38.83 -4.59 6.89
CA ASP A 602 39.67 -3.40 6.82
C ASP A 602 40.75 -3.58 5.75
N SER A 603 40.73 -2.72 4.72
CA SER A 603 41.64 -2.78 3.57
C SER A 603 42.85 -1.85 3.70
N ARG A 604 42.97 -1.10 4.80
CA ARG A 604 44.01 -0.05 4.93
C ARG A 604 45.44 -0.58 4.85
N ASP A 605 45.68 -1.83 5.25
CA ASP A 605 47.01 -2.46 5.15
C ASP A 605 47.24 -3.21 3.82
N ALA A 606 46.25 -3.28 2.92
CA ALA A 606 46.39 -3.98 1.64
C ALA A 606 47.52 -3.43 0.74
N PRO A 607 47.84 -2.12 0.72
CA PRO A 607 49.01 -1.63 -0.01
C PRO A 607 50.34 -2.11 0.58
N ARG A 608 50.40 -2.39 1.88
CA ARG A 608 51.60 -2.89 2.58
C ARG A 608 51.72 -4.40 2.46
N ASP A 609 50.60 -5.11 2.55
CA ASP A 609 50.51 -6.55 2.38
C ASP A 609 49.36 -6.90 1.42
N PRO A 610 49.62 -6.96 0.09
CA PRO A 610 48.60 -7.35 -0.89
C PRO A 610 48.05 -8.76 -0.68
N GLY A 611 48.75 -9.62 0.07
CA GLY A 611 48.34 -10.99 0.39
C GLY A 611 47.06 -11.06 1.23
N ILE A 612 46.69 -9.99 1.94
CA ILE A 612 45.47 -9.95 2.74
C ILE A 612 44.21 -9.67 1.90
N LEU A 613 44.34 -9.19 0.66
CA LEU A 613 43.19 -8.77 -0.17
C LEU A 613 42.11 -9.86 -0.32
N PRO A 614 42.44 -11.15 -0.56
CA PRO A 614 41.43 -12.20 -0.60
C PRO A 614 40.66 -12.34 0.72
N LEU A 615 41.35 -12.20 1.87
CA LEU A 615 40.73 -12.28 3.19
C LEU A 615 39.82 -11.08 3.45
N VAL A 616 40.27 -9.88 3.11
CA VAL A 616 39.47 -8.64 3.21
C VAL A 616 38.19 -8.76 2.39
N LYS A 617 38.29 -9.19 1.13
CA LYS A 617 37.12 -9.38 0.26
C LYS A 617 36.16 -10.44 0.80
N LEU A 618 36.69 -11.57 1.26
CA LEU A 618 35.86 -12.63 1.84
C LEU A 618 35.14 -12.17 3.11
N ALA A 619 35.84 -11.46 4.00
CA ALA A 619 35.27 -10.88 5.20
C ALA A 619 34.14 -9.88 4.88
N GLU A 620 34.35 -9.03 3.87
CA GLU A 620 33.34 -8.07 3.41
C GLU A 620 32.09 -8.75 2.83
N LEU A 621 32.27 -9.82 2.05
CA LEU A 621 31.16 -10.62 1.51
C LEU A 621 30.36 -11.32 2.62
N ARG A 622 31.06 -11.85 3.63
CA ARG A 622 30.47 -12.62 4.73
C ARG A 622 29.66 -11.79 5.72
N LYS A 623 29.90 -10.47 5.79
CA LYS A 623 29.09 -9.52 6.58
C LYS A 623 28.92 -10.03 8.03
N THR A 624 27.71 -10.33 8.49
CA THR A 624 27.48 -10.78 9.89
C THR A 624 28.14 -12.13 10.19
N TYR A 625 28.35 -13.01 9.20
CA TYR A 625 29.02 -14.31 9.42
C TYR A 625 30.49 -14.12 9.83
N GLN A 626 31.07 -12.99 9.42
CA GLN A 626 32.42 -12.63 9.85
C GLN A 626 32.43 -12.15 11.31
N TYR A 627 31.36 -11.48 11.77
CA TYR A 627 31.22 -11.09 13.18
C TYR A 627 30.94 -12.29 14.09
N ASP A 628 30.20 -13.30 13.63
CA ASP A 628 30.02 -14.55 14.37
C ASP A 628 31.38 -15.18 14.72
N ASP A 629 32.31 -15.19 13.76
CA ASP A 629 33.67 -15.69 13.95
C ASP A 629 34.48 -14.81 14.90
N TYR A 630 34.39 -13.47 14.75
CA TYR A 630 35.07 -12.53 15.65
C TYR A 630 34.59 -12.69 17.09
N PHE A 631 33.29 -12.78 17.32
CA PHE A 631 32.74 -12.92 18.66
C PHE A 631 33.02 -14.30 19.26
N ALA A 632 33.05 -15.37 18.46
CA ALA A 632 33.53 -16.67 18.92
C ALA A 632 35.01 -16.62 19.34
N ALA A 633 35.86 -15.89 18.61
CA ALA A 633 37.25 -15.70 18.99
C ALA A 633 37.40 -14.86 20.28
N PHE A 634 36.56 -13.84 20.45
CA PHE A 634 36.53 -13.00 21.66
C PHE A 634 36.17 -13.82 22.89
N GLU A 635 35.08 -14.60 22.81
CA GLU A 635 34.65 -15.52 23.87
C GLU A 635 35.77 -16.49 24.26
N LYS A 636 36.45 -17.09 23.27
CA LYS A 636 37.56 -18.02 23.51
C LYS A 636 38.77 -17.38 24.21
N THR A 637 38.98 -16.08 24.01
CA THR A 637 40.16 -15.35 24.51
C THR A 637 39.88 -14.46 25.72
N GLY A 638 38.61 -14.34 26.12
CA GLY A 638 38.18 -13.49 27.23
C GLY A 638 38.07 -11.99 26.88
N LEU A 639 38.04 -11.65 25.58
CA LEU A 639 37.73 -10.28 25.15
C LEU A 639 36.24 -10.01 25.34
N ASN A 640 35.90 -8.82 25.85
CA ASN A 640 34.54 -8.49 26.29
C ASN A 640 33.99 -7.21 25.63
N TRP A 641 34.73 -6.57 24.73
CA TRP A 641 34.33 -5.28 24.17
C TRP A 641 34.70 -5.15 22.69
N ALA A 642 33.82 -4.59 21.88
CA ALA A 642 34.11 -4.24 20.49
C ALA A 642 33.58 -2.86 20.12
N ARG A 643 34.35 -2.07 19.37
CA ARG A 643 33.83 -0.87 18.69
C ARG A 643 33.39 -1.21 17.27
N VAL A 644 32.16 -0.83 16.90
CA VAL A 644 31.53 -1.12 15.61
C VAL A 644 30.98 0.17 14.99
N TRP A 645 31.14 0.36 13.68
CA TRP A 645 30.69 1.57 12.99
C TRP A 645 29.35 1.40 12.27
N MET A 646 28.50 2.42 12.40
CA MET A 646 27.33 2.66 11.55
C MET A 646 27.73 3.46 10.29
N CYS A 647 28.76 3.00 9.60
CA CYS A 647 29.27 3.62 8.37
C CYS A 647 28.54 3.15 7.11
N SER A 648 28.68 3.93 6.03
CA SER A 648 27.94 3.79 4.76
C SER A 648 28.06 2.40 4.12
N TRP A 649 29.20 1.73 4.26
CA TRP A 649 29.45 0.39 3.70
C TRP A 649 29.06 -0.78 4.64
N TRP A 650 28.62 -0.50 5.88
CA TRP A 650 28.31 -1.56 6.87
C TRP A 650 26.94 -1.44 7.53
N LEU A 651 26.77 -0.59 8.54
CA LEU A 651 25.55 -0.52 9.38
C LEU A 651 24.86 0.84 9.34
N ALA A 652 25.18 1.71 8.38
CA ALA A 652 24.46 2.97 8.20
C ALA A 652 22.97 2.72 7.97
N LEU A 653 22.14 3.56 8.60
CA LEU A 653 20.69 3.54 8.44
C LEU A 653 20.25 4.29 7.18
N GLU A 654 20.86 5.43 6.86
CA GLU A 654 20.54 6.19 5.67
C GLU A 654 21.81 6.54 4.91
N TRP A 655 21.73 6.56 3.57
CA TRP A 655 22.86 6.89 2.70
C TRP A 655 22.36 7.25 1.29
N TYR A 656 23.26 7.22 0.30
CA TYR A 656 22.97 7.50 -1.09
C TYR A 656 21.96 6.50 -1.69
N ARG A 657 20.84 7.01 -2.21
CA ARG A 657 19.74 6.22 -2.79
C ARG A 657 20.16 5.28 -3.93
N LYS A 658 21.25 5.57 -4.65
CA LYS A 658 21.73 4.65 -5.72
C LYS A 658 22.43 3.41 -5.15
N TRP A 659 22.73 3.37 -3.86
CA TRP A 659 23.35 2.21 -3.22
C TRP A 659 22.28 1.22 -2.71
N PRO A 660 22.53 -0.10 -2.77
CA PRO A 660 21.54 -1.11 -2.42
C PRO A 660 20.96 -0.94 -1.00
N GLY A 661 19.63 -0.98 -0.88
CA GLY A 661 18.90 -0.91 0.40
C GLY A 661 18.79 0.49 1.01
N PHE A 662 19.35 1.53 0.37
CA PHE A 662 19.23 2.91 0.83
C PHE A 662 18.19 3.68 0.01
N ARG A 663 17.39 4.52 0.67
CA ARG A 663 16.33 5.31 0.02
C ARG A 663 16.53 6.83 0.12
N GLY A 664 17.62 7.27 0.76
CA GLY A 664 17.96 8.67 0.97
C GLY A 664 17.65 9.18 2.38
N ALA A 665 17.67 10.50 2.54
CA ALA A 665 17.46 11.16 3.84
C ALA A 665 16.11 10.81 4.47
N GLY A 666 16.12 10.39 5.73
CA GLY A 666 14.93 10.08 6.53
C GLY A 666 14.31 8.71 6.29
N TYR A 667 14.92 7.84 5.47
CA TYR A 667 14.45 6.48 5.22
C TYR A 667 15.53 5.45 5.57
N TYR A 668 15.20 4.51 6.45
CA TYR A 668 16.20 3.61 7.03
C TYR A 668 16.33 2.26 6.32
N ASN A 669 17.56 1.80 6.17
CA ASN A 669 17.94 0.50 5.64
C ASN A 669 17.65 -0.58 6.70
N LEU A 670 16.48 -1.21 6.56
CA LEU A 670 16.01 -2.22 7.51
C LEU A 670 16.87 -3.49 7.52
N ALA A 671 17.58 -3.81 6.44
CA ALA A 671 18.51 -4.93 6.39
C ALA A 671 19.74 -4.64 7.28
N ASN A 672 20.33 -3.45 7.19
CA ASN A 672 21.42 -3.04 8.09
C ASN A 672 20.97 -2.97 9.54
N ALA A 673 19.76 -2.47 9.79
CA ALA A 673 19.21 -2.46 11.12
C ALA A 673 18.97 -3.89 11.68
N TRP A 674 18.58 -4.84 10.84
CA TRP A 674 18.49 -6.26 11.21
C TRP A 674 19.88 -6.87 11.47
N ARG A 675 20.91 -6.51 10.69
CA ARG A 675 22.30 -6.96 10.96
C ARG A 675 22.77 -6.52 12.34
N LEU A 676 22.45 -5.30 12.77
CA LEU A 676 22.78 -4.83 14.11
C LEU A 676 21.96 -5.53 15.21
N ASP A 677 20.69 -5.90 14.95
CA ASP A 677 19.95 -6.79 15.85
C ASP A 677 20.71 -8.12 16.04
N HIS A 678 21.14 -8.76 14.94
CA HIS A 678 21.90 -10.02 14.98
C HIS A 678 23.23 -9.88 15.72
N LEU A 679 24.02 -8.83 15.42
CA LEU A 679 25.29 -8.56 16.11
C LEU A 679 25.08 -8.39 17.62
N LEU A 680 24.06 -7.64 18.02
CA LEU A 680 23.79 -7.36 19.43
C LEU A 680 23.29 -8.60 20.17
N ASP A 681 22.45 -9.43 19.54
CA ASP A 681 21.98 -10.69 20.11
C ASP A 681 23.16 -11.69 20.26
N GLU A 682 24.05 -11.81 19.26
CA GLU A 682 25.23 -12.68 19.35
C GLU A 682 26.27 -12.16 20.36
N ALA A 683 26.46 -10.85 20.44
CA ALA A 683 27.31 -10.23 21.45
C ALA A 683 26.75 -10.47 22.86
N ALA A 684 25.44 -10.31 23.06
CA ALA A 684 24.76 -10.56 24.33
C ALA A 684 24.89 -12.02 24.77
N ARG A 685 24.71 -12.97 23.85
CA ARG A 685 24.90 -14.42 24.13
C ARG A 685 26.31 -14.75 24.60
N ARG A 686 27.29 -13.90 24.26
CA ARG A 686 28.73 -14.08 24.53
C ARG A 686 29.26 -13.13 25.59
N ASN A 687 28.40 -12.32 26.21
CA ASN A 687 28.77 -11.28 27.18
C ASN A 687 29.83 -10.29 26.63
N ILE A 688 29.67 -9.91 25.36
CA ILE A 688 30.47 -8.89 24.67
C ILE A 688 29.65 -7.60 24.61
N PHE A 689 30.30 -6.47 24.92
CA PHE A 689 29.69 -5.14 24.94
C PHE A 689 30.08 -4.36 23.68
N LEU A 690 29.08 -3.89 22.93
CA LEU A 690 29.26 -3.18 21.67
C LEU A 690 29.24 -1.67 21.88
N GLN A 691 30.35 -1.02 21.57
CA GLN A 691 30.40 0.43 21.43
C GLN A 691 30.02 0.81 20.00
N LEU A 692 28.97 1.62 19.86
CA LEU A 692 28.41 1.95 18.56
C LEU A 692 28.81 3.36 18.14
N GLU A 693 29.56 3.43 17.04
CA GLU A 693 29.93 4.68 16.39
C GLU A 693 28.82 5.09 15.41
N LEU A 694 28.08 6.13 15.76
CA LEU A 694 26.83 6.49 15.08
C LEU A 694 27.05 7.23 13.76
N ILE A 695 28.16 7.98 13.65
CA ILE A 695 28.56 8.72 12.44
C ILE A 695 30.06 8.59 12.28
N ASN A 696 30.56 8.25 11.09
CA ASN A 696 32.00 8.36 10.82
C ASN A 696 32.34 9.70 10.16
N HIS A 697 33.49 10.31 10.49
CA HIS A 697 33.87 11.66 10.00
C HIS A 697 33.76 11.84 8.48
N GLY A 698 34.11 10.81 7.70
CA GLY A 698 34.06 10.84 6.23
C GLY A 698 32.71 11.32 5.68
N GLN A 699 31.62 10.98 6.37
CA GLN A 699 30.26 11.37 6.00
C GLN A 699 30.03 12.89 5.95
N VAL A 700 30.84 13.66 6.70
CA VAL A 700 30.78 15.12 6.79
C VAL A 700 32.15 15.74 6.51
N SER A 701 32.93 15.14 5.62
CA SER A 701 34.26 15.58 5.22
C SER A 701 34.36 15.69 3.69
N THR A 702 35.03 16.74 3.22
CA THR A 702 35.41 16.92 1.80
C THR A 702 36.85 16.55 1.53
N ARG A 703 37.63 16.09 2.53
CA ARG A 703 39.07 15.89 2.37
C ARG A 703 39.63 14.60 2.96
N ILE A 704 39.56 14.43 4.28
CA ILE A 704 40.03 13.20 4.93
C ILE A 704 38.92 12.16 4.82
N ASP A 705 39.25 11.02 4.20
CA ASP A 705 38.33 9.90 3.94
C ASP A 705 36.95 10.39 3.45
N HIS A 706 36.95 11.34 2.52
CA HIS A 706 35.74 12.08 2.13
C HIS A 706 34.64 11.14 1.62
N GLU A 707 33.43 11.39 2.07
CA GLU A 707 32.22 10.72 1.59
C GLU A 707 31.07 11.71 1.37
N TRP A 708 31.33 13.02 1.49
CA TRP A 708 30.33 14.07 1.39
C TRP A 708 29.57 14.00 0.06
N GLU A 709 30.24 13.69 -1.04
CA GLU A 709 29.64 13.57 -2.37
C GLU A 709 28.51 12.52 -2.43
N TYR A 710 28.51 11.55 -1.53
CA TYR A 710 27.47 10.52 -1.43
C TYR A 710 26.45 10.81 -0.33
N HIS A 711 26.79 11.63 0.66
CA HIS A 711 25.94 11.94 1.80
C HIS A 711 24.52 12.33 1.37
N PRO A 712 23.46 11.78 1.97
CA PRO A 712 22.09 11.99 1.51
C PRO A 712 21.62 13.45 1.60
N TYR A 713 22.29 14.28 2.41
CA TYR A 713 21.93 15.70 2.57
C TYR A 713 22.67 16.60 1.56
N ASN A 714 23.69 16.10 0.87
CA ASN A 714 24.45 16.88 -0.10
C ASN A 714 23.54 17.31 -1.25
N TYR A 715 23.53 18.61 -1.52
CA TYR A 715 22.77 19.26 -2.58
C TYR A 715 23.17 18.78 -3.98
N TYR A 716 24.40 18.30 -4.13
CA TYR A 716 24.95 17.86 -5.41
C TYR A 716 25.01 16.33 -5.51
N GLU A 717 24.86 15.82 -6.73
CA GLU A 717 25.20 14.45 -7.08
C GLU A 717 26.73 14.26 -7.16
N PRO A 718 27.28 13.04 -6.99
CA PRO A 718 28.72 12.79 -7.11
C PRO A 718 29.32 13.27 -8.42
N GLU A 719 28.55 13.24 -9.51
CA GLU A 719 28.92 13.69 -10.85
C GLU A 719 29.18 15.21 -10.93
N ALA A 720 28.75 15.98 -9.92
CA ALA A 720 29.01 17.41 -9.82
C ALA A 720 30.47 17.74 -9.44
N TYR A 721 31.24 16.75 -9.00
CA TYR A 721 32.60 16.91 -8.50
C TYR A 721 33.64 16.45 -9.53
N VAL A 722 34.82 17.08 -9.51
CA VAL A 722 35.97 16.66 -10.31
C VAL A 722 36.37 15.25 -9.87
N PRO A 723 36.51 14.28 -10.80
CA PRO A 723 36.94 12.93 -10.45
C PRO A 723 38.29 12.94 -9.71
N ALA A 724 38.42 12.13 -8.66
CA ALA A 724 39.63 12.08 -7.83
C ALA A 724 40.94 11.86 -8.64
N SER A 725 40.86 11.21 -9.80
CA SER A 725 42.00 11.01 -10.72
C SER A 725 42.54 12.31 -11.37
N ARG A 726 41.80 13.42 -11.26
CA ARG A 726 42.11 14.71 -11.89
C ARG A 726 42.36 15.83 -10.89
N VAL A 727 42.26 15.57 -9.58
CA VAL A 727 42.52 16.56 -8.54
C VAL A 727 43.95 16.35 -8.03
N THR A 728 44.70 17.45 -7.89
CA THR A 728 46.05 17.41 -7.29
C THR A 728 46.02 17.38 -5.76
N ASP A 729 44.95 17.92 -5.17
CA ASP A 729 44.65 17.88 -3.74
C ASP A 729 43.65 16.75 -3.42
N LYS A 730 43.67 16.25 -2.18
CA LYS A 730 42.71 15.23 -1.71
C LYS A 730 41.31 15.80 -1.39
N GLU A 731 41.00 17.01 -1.84
CA GLU A 731 39.77 17.72 -1.50
C GLU A 731 38.75 17.66 -2.64
N LEU A 732 37.46 17.54 -2.31
CA LEU A 732 36.37 17.61 -3.27
C LEU A 732 36.28 18.99 -3.90
N VAL A 733 36.28 19.03 -5.24
CA VAL A 733 36.17 20.26 -6.03
C VAL A 733 34.94 20.17 -6.94
N LEU A 734 34.07 21.17 -6.89
CA LEU A 734 32.89 21.24 -7.77
C LEU A 734 33.28 21.61 -9.21
N LEU A 735 32.58 21.03 -10.19
CA LEU A 735 32.68 21.43 -11.59
C LEU A 735 32.02 22.80 -11.83
N PRO A 736 32.46 23.57 -12.85
CA PRO A 736 31.83 24.84 -13.19
C PRO A 736 30.31 24.77 -13.48
N HIS A 737 29.83 23.59 -13.88
CA HIS A 737 28.43 23.30 -14.20
C HIS A 737 27.79 22.33 -13.18
N ALA A 738 28.28 22.32 -11.93
CA ALA A 738 27.76 21.48 -10.85
C ALA A 738 26.25 21.68 -10.59
N GLU A 739 25.71 22.85 -10.89
CA GLU A 739 24.28 23.17 -10.75
C GLU A 739 23.38 22.34 -11.69
N ASP A 740 23.93 21.72 -12.73
CA ASP A 740 23.20 20.78 -13.60
C ASP A 740 23.03 19.39 -12.94
N PHE A 741 23.80 19.12 -11.87
CA PHE A 741 23.85 17.86 -11.14
C PHE A 741 23.25 18.00 -9.73
N ARG A 742 22.11 18.65 -9.62
CA ARG A 742 21.36 18.79 -8.36
C ARG A 742 20.75 17.47 -7.92
N ARG A 743 20.90 17.15 -6.64
CA ARG A 743 20.24 16.01 -5.99
C ARG A 743 18.84 16.44 -5.52
N PRO A 744 17.74 15.83 -6.02
CA PRO A 744 16.37 16.28 -5.73
C PRO A 744 15.99 16.34 -4.24
N ALA A 745 16.61 15.51 -3.40
CA ALA A 745 16.38 15.48 -1.95
C ALA A 745 17.53 16.08 -1.12
N GLY A 746 18.62 16.48 -1.77
CA GLY A 746 19.77 17.12 -1.14
C GLY A 746 19.47 18.58 -0.81
N PHE A 747 19.97 19.07 0.32
CA PHE A 747 19.62 20.41 0.82
C PHE A 747 20.79 21.17 1.44
N LEU A 748 21.98 20.57 1.59
CA LEU A 748 23.18 21.19 2.11
C LEU A 748 24.25 21.29 1.03
N LYS A 749 24.82 22.47 0.81
CA LYS A 749 25.92 22.65 -0.15
C LYS A 749 27.28 22.31 0.48
N ASP A 750 27.44 22.61 1.77
CA ASP A 750 28.67 22.37 2.51
C ASP A 750 28.46 21.40 3.68
N PRO A 751 29.45 20.53 4.00
CA PRO A 751 29.37 19.60 5.12
C PRO A 751 29.30 20.29 6.48
N GLU A 752 29.80 21.53 6.60
CA GLU A 752 29.75 22.32 7.84
C GLU A 752 28.32 22.64 8.27
N ASP A 753 27.43 22.83 7.30
CA ASP A 753 26.03 23.16 7.55
C ASP A 753 25.30 22.01 8.26
N PHE A 754 25.83 20.78 8.20
CA PHE A 754 25.33 19.63 8.95
C PHE A 754 25.17 19.91 10.45
N PHE A 755 26.09 20.69 11.03
CA PHE A 755 26.11 20.98 12.46
C PHE A 755 25.10 22.05 12.89
N THR A 756 24.57 22.84 11.95
CA THR A 756 23.74 24.02 12.27
C THR A 756 22.37 24.04 11.61
N ASP A 757 22.21 23.42 10.44
CA ASP A 757 20.94 23.34 9.73
C ASP A 757 19.89 22.57 10.53
N GLU A 758 18.71 23.17 10.69
CA GLU A 758 17.63 22.61 11.50
C GLU A 758 17.06 21.30 10.93
N ARG A 759 17.07 21.15 9.59
CA ARG A 759 16.61 19.90 8.95
C ARG A 759 17.62 18.78 9.19
N ALA A 760 18.92 19.04 9.06
CA ALA A 760 19.98 18.06 9.35
C ALA A 760 20.00 17.64 10.83
N ARG A 761 19.86 18.61 11.75
CA ARG A 761 19.75 18.34 13.19
C ARG A 761 18.49 17.53 13.53
N ARG A 762 17.34 17.86 12.94
CA ARG A 762 16.09 17.07 13.11
C ARG A 762 16.26 15.64 12.62
N LEU A 763 16.78 15.44 11.41
CA LEU A 763 17.00 14.09 10.87
C LEU A 763 18.01 13.30 11.72
N THR A 764 19.05 13.95 12.25
CA THR A 764 19.95 13.34 13.22
C THR A 764 19.20 12.87 14.46
N ARG A 765 18.36 13.71 15.08
CA ARG A 765 17.52 13.32 16.23
C ARG A 765 16.60 12.15 15.89
N ASN A 766 15.97 12.14 14.71
CA ASN A 766 15.13 11.02 14.28
C ASN A 766 15.92 9.70 14.20
N ARG A 767 17.18 9.74 13.72
CA ARG A 767 18.05 8.55 13.71
C ARG A 767 18.41 8.10 15.12
N LEU A 768 18.79 9.03 16.00
CA LEU A 768 19.10 8.72 17.40
C LEU A 768 17.89 8.09 18.12
N ARG A 769 16.69 8.62 17.87
CA ARG A 769 15.42 8.06 18.37
C ARG A 769 15.22 6.63 17.90
N TYR A 770 15.43 6.34 16.62
CA TYR A 770 15.32 4.98 16.07
C TYR A 770 16.38 4.04 16.65
N THR A 771 17.62 4.51 16.82
CA THR A 771 18.72 3.76 17.45
C THR A 771 18.36 3.35 18.88
N VAL A 772 17.86 4.27 19.70
CA VAL A 772 17.44 3.98 21.07
C VAL A 772 16.21 3.08 21.10
N ALA A 773 15.21 3.33 20.25
CA ALA A 773 14.01 2.50 20.13
C ALA A 773 14.34 1.02 19.86
N ARG A 774 15.30 0.78 18.97
CA ARG A 774 15.63 -0.56 18.49
C ARG A 774 16.65 -1.28 19.36
N TRP A 775 17.69 -0.59 19.85
CA TRP A 775 18.82 -1.23 20.56
C TRP A 775 19.03 -0.75 22.00
N GLY A 776 18.36 0.34 22.41
CA GLY A 776 18.52 0.93 23.74
C GLY A 776 18.01 0.06 24.89
N TYR A 777 17.24 -1.00 24.64
CA TYR A 777 16.88 -1.96 25.70
C TYR A 777 18.07 -2.79 26.19
N SER A 778 19.12 -2.95 25.38
CA SER A 778 20.15 -3.96 25.62
C SER A 778 21.25 -3.44 26.53
N GLN A 779 21.46 -4.11 27.66
CA GLN A 779 22.61 -3.87 28.54
C GLN A 779 23.98 -4.13 27.86
N HIS A 780 23.99 -4.79 26.70
CA HIS A 780 25.21 -5.08 25.92
C HIS A 780 25.58 -3.97 24.93
N VAL A 781 24.82 -2.88 24.89
CA VAL A 781 25.34 -1.63 24.33
C VAL A 781 26.32 -1.04 25.36
N PHE A 782 27.59 -0.93 24.98
CA PHE A 782 28.62 -0.30 25.82
C PHE A 782 28.40 1.21 25.91
N ALA A 783 28.36 1.88 24.75
CA ALA A 783 28.25 3.33 24.66
C ALA A 783 27.70 3.76 23.30
N TRP A 784 27.03 4.92 23.30
CA TRP A 784 26.71 5.68 22.10
C TRP A 784 27.85 6.66 21.80
N VAL A 785 28.57 6.47 20.69
CA VAL A 785 29.62 7.40 20.27
C VAL A 785 29.10 8.20 19.09
N LEU A 786 28.93 9.51 19.29
CA LEU A 786 28.26 10.38 18.33
C LEU A 786 28.98 10.45 16.99
N MET A 787 30.32 10.56 17.00
CA MET A 787 31.10 10.76 15.79
C MET A 787 32.57 10.33 15.90
N SER A 788 33.09 9.72 14.83
CA SER A 788 34.48 9.26 14.79
C SER A 788 35.39 10.37 14.29
N GLU A 789 36.48 10.66 15.01
CA GLU A 789 37.57 11.56 14.54
C GLU A 789 37.05 12.93 14.12
N VAL A 790 36.35 13.58 15.05
CA VAL A 790 35.65 14.85 14.84
C VAL A 790 36.55 15.94 14.23
N GLU A 791 37.85 15.93 14.53
CA GLU A 791 38.79 16.90 13.96
C GLU A 791 39.07 16.71 12.46
N PHE A 792 38.62 15.61 11.86
CA PHE A 792 38.75 15.34 10.42
C PHE A 792 37.48 15.66 9.62
N THR A 793 36.48 16.26 10.27
CA THR A 793 35.27 16.75 9.59
C THR A 793 35.54 18.07 8.86
N GLY A 794 34.69 18.40 7.88
CA GLY A 794 34.83 19.61 7.06
C GLY A 794 34.93 20.90 7.89
N GLU A 795 34.23 20.96 9.02
CA GLU A 795 34.23 22.08 9.96
C GLU A 795 35.61 22.35 10.59
N TYR A 796 36.38 21.32 10.96
CA TYR A 796 37.72 21.54 11.54
C TYR A 796 38.77 21.82 10.46
N TRP A 797 38.63 21.23 9.27
CA TRP A 797 39.65 21.35 8.24
C TRP A 797 39.72 22.76 7.62
N LYS A 798 38.57 23.35 7.28
CA LYS A 798 38.50 24.68 6.65
C LYS A 798 38.81 25.83 7.63
N HIS A 799 38.55 25.64 8.92
CA HIS A 799 38.71 26.66 9.96
C HIS A 799 39.98 26.51 10.82
N GLY A 800 41.09 26.04 10.26
CA GLY A 800 42.38 26.11 10.96
C GLY A 800 42.78 24.84 11.71
N TYR A 801 42.60 23.67 11.08
CA TYR A 801 43.20 22.40 11.51
C TYR A 801 44.69 22.54 11.90
N ASP A 802 45.47 23.30 11.14
CA ASP A 802 46.90 23.55 11.40
C ASP A 802 47.14 24.57 12.53
N LYS A 803 46.12 25.34 12.89
CA LYS A 803 46.16 26.41 13.91
C LYS A 803 45.62 25.97 15.27
N GLY A 804 45.13 24.74 15.39
CA GLY A 804 44.53 24.21 16.63
C GLY A 804 43.21 24.89 17.01
N GLU A 805 42.55 25.52 16.05
CA GLU A 805 41.28 26.22 16.26
C GLU A 805 40.17 25.21 16.60
N ARG A 806 39.25 25.62 17.49
CA ARG A 806 38.13 24.82 18.01
C ARG A 806 36.85 25.19 17.28
N SER A 807 35.85 24.30 17.24
CA SER A 807 34.55 24.62 16.62
C SER A 807 33.43 24.75 17.65
N PRO A 808 32.96 25.99 17.94
CA PRO A 808 31.76 26.22 18.75
C PRO A 808 30.50 25.56 18.16
N LYS A 809 30.39 25.46 16.83
CA LYS A 809 29.26 24.79 16.16
C LYS A 809 29.26 23.30 16.50
N THR A 810 30.41 22.64 16.37
CA THR A 810 30.55 21.22 16.70
C THR A 810 30.28 20.97 18.18
N ALA A 811 30.78 21.80 19.09
CA ALA A 811 30.50 21.68 20.53
C ALA A 811 29.00 21.89 20.85
N ALA A 812 28.34 22.84 20.21
CA ALA A 812 26.90 23.06 20.37
C ALA A 812 26.08 21.85 19.87
N TRP A 813 26.42 21.31 18.70
CA TRP A 813 25.78 20.13 18.15
C TRP A 813 25.97 18.90 19.05
N HIS A 814 27.19 18.67 19.57
CA HIS A 814 27.45 17.55 20.47
C HIS A 814 26.67 17.68 21.77
N ARG A 815 26.59 18.88 22.34
CA ARG A 815 25.77 19.16 23.55
C ARG A 815 24.32 18.76 23.30
N GLU A 816 23.75 19.21 22.18
CA GLU A 816 22.35 18.93 21.85
C GLU A 816 22.10 17.43 21.61
N MET A 817 22.91 16.77 20.79
CA MET A 817 22.69 15.35 20.46
C MET A 817 22.93 14.43 21.66
N ALA A 818 23.93 14.73 22.50
CA ALA A 818 24.17 13.99 23.72
C ALA A 818 23.07 14.22 24.76
N ALA A 819 22.60 15.47 24.93
CA ALA A 819 21.45 15.75 25.78
C ALA A 819 20.20 15.02 25.31
N TYR A 820 19.94 15.02 24.01
CA TYR A 820 18.80 14.32 23.42
C TYR A 820 18.88 12.81 23.66
N LEU A 821 20.02 12.14 23.40
CA LEU A 821 20.21 10.73 23.75
C LEU A 821 19.94 10.45 25.23
N LYS A 822 20.47 11.30 26.12
CA LYS A 822 20.23 11.17 27.57
C LYS A 822 18.77 11.41 27.95
N GLU A 823 18.01 12.17 27.19
CA GLU A 823 16.58 12.36 27.39
C GLU A 823 15.81 11.10 27.00
N ILE A 824 15.99 10.62 25.77
CA ILE A 824 15.17 9.56 25.17
C ILE A 824 15.56 8.14 25.59
N ASP A 825 16.75 7.92 26.13
CA ASP A 825 17.22 6.63 26.64
C ASP A 825 16.92 6.50 28.14
N PRO A 826 15.89 5.74 28.55
CA PRO A 826 15.56 5.58 29.97
C PRO A 826 16.64 4.79 30.73
N TYR A 827 17.41 3.97 30.02
CA TYR A 827 18.50 3.18 30.56
C TYR A 827 19.80 3.96 30.69
N LYS A 828 19.87 5.21 30.22
CA LYS A 828 21.01 6.13 30.40
C LYS A 828 22.35 5.47 30.03
N HIS A 829 22.43 4.85 28.86
CA HIS A 829 23.72 4.38 28.34
C HIS A 829 24.70 5.55 28.25
N ILE A 830 25.98 5.26 28.47
CA ILE A 830 27.02 6.28 28.43
C ILE A 830 27.21 6.81 26.99
N VAL A 831 27.44 8.11 26.88
CA VAL A 831 27.59 8.84 25.61
C VAL A 831 28.99 9.42 25.51
N SER A 832 29.59 9.34 24.33
CA SER A 832 30.87 9.97 24.05
C SER A 832 30.97 10.42 22.58
N THR A 833 32.14 10.88 22.18
CA THR A 833 32.56 11.12 20.80
C THR A 833 34.02 10.71 20.69
N HIS A 834 34.63 10.80 19.50
CA HIS A 834 36.02 10.40 19.31
C HIS A 834 36.83 11.49 18.64
N PHE A 835 37.97 11.84 19.25
CA PHE A 835 39.02 12.62 18.59
C PHE A 835 40.30 11.77 18.52
N SER A 836 40.96 11.76 17.37
CA SER A 836 42.28 11.13 17.24
C SER A 836 43.38 11.93 17.96
N HIS A 837 43.16 13.22 18.16
CA HIS A 837 44.00 14.14 18.91
C HIS A 837 43.17 14.80 20.01
N PRO A 838 43.20 14.30 21.26
CA PRO A 838 42.22 14.64 22.27
C PRO A 838 42.28 16.12 22.67
N HIS A 839 43.43 16.79 22.56
CA HIS A 839 43.58 18.23 22.83
C HIS A 839 42.72 19.11 21.89
N ARG A 840 42.39 18.63 20.69
CA ARG A 840 41.57 19.38 19.73
C ARG A 840 40.09 19.44 20.10
N GLY A 841 39.66 18.50 20.94
CA GLY A 841 38.28 18.40 21.40
C GLY A 841 38.04 18.97 22.80
N GLN A 842 38.96 19.75 23.39
CA GLN A 842 38.84 20.20 24.80
C GLN A 842 37.50 20.86 25.15
N ASP A 843 36.94 21.65 24.25
CA ASP A 843 35.63 22.29 24.38
C ASP A 843 34.47 21.28 24.33
N VAL A 844 34.62 20.23 23.53
CA VAL A 844 33.68 19.09 23.46
C VAL A 844 33.81 18.18 24.68
N TRP A 845 35.03 17.87 25.14
CA TRP A 845 35.29 17.05 26.33
C TRP A 845 34.85 17.72 27.63
N ALA A 846 34.76 19.05 27.65
CA ALA A 846 34.24 19.80 28.79
C ALA A 846 32.70 19.75 28.92
N LEU A 847 32.00 19.19 27.93
CA LEU A 847 30.54 19.05 27.99
C LEU A 847 30.15 18.01 29.03
N LYS A 848 29.29 18.40 29.98
CA LYS A 848 28.74 17.49 31.01
C LYS A 848 27.88 16.35 30.43
N GLU A 849 27.44 16.51 29.19
CA GLU A 849 26.64 15.53 28.48
C GLU A 849 27.47 14.34 27.99
N LEU A 850 28.80 14.46 27.87
CA LEU A 850 29.69 13.35 27.51
C LEU A 850 30.27 12.69 28.76
N ASP A 851 30.21 11.36 28.83
CA ASP A 851 30.53 10.59 30.04
C ASP A 851 32.00 10.18 30.13
N PHE A 852 32.69 10.03 28.99
CA PHE A 852 34.11 9.64 28.96
C PHE A 852 34.82 10.21 27.73
N ILE A 853 36.16 10.23 27.80
CA ILE A 853 37.03 10.64 26.69
C ILE A 853 37.51 9.40 25.96
N GLN A 854 37.50 9.45 24.63
CA GLN A 854 38.05 8.39 23.78
C GLN A 854 38.99 8.98 22.73
N SER A 855 40.16 8.35 22.57
CA SER A 855 41.17 8.74 21.59
C SER A 855 41.97 7.54 21.10
N ASN A 856 42.58 7.70 19.93
CA ASN A 856 43.63 6.82 19.43
C ASN A 856 44.97 7.11 20.11
N ALA A 857 45.78 6.07 20.35
CA ALA A 857 47.07 6.18 21.04
C ALA A 857 48.28 6.30 20.08
N TYR A 858 48.05 6.36 18.76
CA TYR A 858 49.11 6.43 17.75
C TYR A 858 49.77 7.82 17.65
N SER A 859 49.14 8.87 18.20
CA SER A 859 49.49 10.28 17.97
C SER A 859 49.98 11.07 19.21
N THR A 860 49.73 10.62 20.46
CA THR A 860 49.83 11.54 21.63
C THR A 860 50.48 11.04 22.93
N PHE A 861 51.10 9.86 23.02
CA PHE A 861 51.83 9.51 24.25
C PHE A 861 53.11 10.32 24.57
N PRO A 862 53.79 11.03 23.63
CA PRO A 862 54.83 11.98 24.03
C PRO A 862 54.32 13.08 24.99
N TRP A 863 53.02 13.41 24.89
CA TRP A 863 52.37 14.47 25.66
C TRP A 863 51.99 14.07 27.08
N PHE A 864 51.35 12.91 27.27
CA PHE A 864 51.02 12.40 28.62
C PHE A 864 52.28 12.03 29.43
N GLY A 865 53.41 11.78 28.76
CA GLY A 865 54.72 11.53 29.38
C GLY A 865 55.54 12.78 29.69
N GLY A 866 55.00 13.99 29.47
CA GLY A 866 55.64 15.26 29.84
C GLY A 866 56.84 15.67 28.99
N ARG A 867 56.99 15.17 27.75
CA ARG A 867 58.04 15.64 26.83
C ARG A 867 57.44 16.47 25.70
N GLY A 868 57.74 17.78 25.71
CA GLY A 868 57.66 18.62 24.51
C GLY A 868 56.61 19.72 24.49
N MET A 869 55.95 20.07 25.60
CA MET A 869 55.24 21.34 25.69
C MET A 869 55.98 22.29 26.63
N ASP A 870 56.27 23.48 26.11
CA ASP A 870 56.64 24.63 26.92
C ASP A 870 55.43 24.97 27.80
N ARG A 871 55.64 25.19 29.10
CA ARG A 871 54.58 25.25 30.12
C ARG A 871 53.60 26.43 29.98
N GLU A 872 53.76 27.28 28.97
CA GLU A 872 52.94 28.48 28.72
C GLU A 872 51.94 28.35 27.55
N GLN A 873 51.89 27.21 26.84
CA GLN A 873 50.80 26.88 25.88
C GLN A 873 49.80 25.91 26.52
#